data_AF-A0A519SDE3-F1
#
_entry.id   AF-A0A519SDE3-F1
#
_cell.length_a   1.000
_cell.length_b   1.000
_cell.length_c   1.000
_cell.angle_alpha   90.00
_cell.angle_beta   90.00
_cell.angle_gamma   90.00
#
_symmetry.space_group_name_H-M   'P 1'
#
loop_
_entity.id
_entity.type
_entity.pdbx_description
1 polymer ?
#
loop_
_entity_poly.entity_id
_entity_poly.type
_entity_poly.pdbx_seq_one_letter_code
_entity_poly.pdbx_strand_id
1 'polypeptide(L)'
;MRSFRVIVNGHGSAGNPITFTAFGTGANPVITAFVTLSQWQSVGNGVYESQNNLLGSSVNVMLLNNQPQGMGRYPNASAVNKGWMKIKSHTNNTITDPDIASGTNWKGAEVVIRKNHWVIDRHPITAQSGGTITYTQTNNTNYFPTDGYGYFIQNDLRTLDAVGEWYYNPASKKMYVYFGTTPPSSYAVQASAFDNLVNSNKADGQNAYLTFENLTFSGANAHAFSLSYGSNILVRNCSLEFLGNSAISAYQATYTTVEKCTINGAQNNGIYLNEKCHNSKVLANTISNTMSFPGLGQNGDHKGLGVYVGGDNMLVEQNSVLNTGYIGIYFAGESITVKNNLIDNFCLFKDDGSGIYTFTGSANTKYSNRKVIGNIILNGIGAREGSDVAVDSKSAPAKGFYADDNATGILLENNTIAKTSDHGIFIHNGRDINLNANTVFDNTIQLALAHDELGDAITNITSTGNIFFSKTPDQLIGKFSNKDADIAGMGKFDNNFYVRPFDQANIIQTEQFAQSSSYTSKLYDLDSWKYSFKQDGSTSPSPVILPQFKLNSYIGNNRYQNGNFDNNANGIMFYASSGSATSGWDNSNKMGSGGSLKLTSSNPSFLLINFGSVDASKKYILRFTVVGNREANISAFIRQFNSPHAIISSVSTVKVQTMSKTYECLFSFPKTEANACITFSSDNSDFTYWLDNIEFKEANVATSNPDDYILFDYNATATTKKITLSGSYVDHKNKAYSGSVNIPPYSSIILIKISGTSTPTSPIVTGDNDRKTLISTHSQFQSEIVYSENGSEFKAYTDTIKVGEVARAAGYWKFKIKAADGRNESELVESPAFTIITATPKAPVLTANDTANILTATHDQYSSEIVFSENGGSYQGYTGAISVGNVSRSAGYWKFKIRSGANRAESAVVSSPAFTVITTPSAPVLAADDIANTLSATHDAYAGDIVVSENGGNFQSYSGTINVGNVARPEGYWKFKLRTGANHGESAVVPSPAFSVTGTPTAPVLTADDTANILTATHDQYSSEIVFSENGGSYQSYTGAISVGNISRSAGYWKFKIQSSKNHVESNVVLSPAFSLANETSPPRIIGDDIANTLTATHNEFPENIMYSENNGSFIHYSSPIIVGDVSRPSGYWQ
;
A
#
# COMPACT_ATOMS: atom_id res chain seq x y z
N MET A 1 -7.05 39.44 25.86
CA MET A 1 -6.90 40.12 24.54
C MET A 1 -7.81 41.33 24.50
N ARG A 2 -7.40 42.41 23.83
CA ARG A 2 -8.31 43.51 23.45
C ARG A 2 -8.81 43.23 22.03
N SER A 3 -10.10 43.43 21.78
CA SER A 3 -10.70 43.24 20.46
C SER A 3 -10.54 44.49 19.58
N PHE A 4 -10.18 44.33 18.31
CA PHE A 4 -9.89 45.43 17.38
C PHE A 4 -10.52 45.20 16.00
N ARG A 5 -10.86 46.28 15.29
CA ARG A 5 -11.28 46.27 13.87
C ARG A 5 -10.63 47.40 13.09
N VAL A 6 -10.47 47.20 11.80
CA VAL A 6 -10.01 48.21 10.83
C VAL A 6 -11.20 48.72 10.04
N ILE A 7 -11.44 50.04 10.10
CA ILE A 7 -12.43 50.73 9.29
C ILE A 7 -11.67 51.44 8.16
N VAL A 8 -12.03 51.12 6.91
CA VAL A 8 -11.35 51.66 5.73
C VAL A 8 -12.14 52.84 5.17
N ASN A 9 -11.68 54.06 5.47
CA ASN A 9 -12.30 55.32 5.03
C ASN A 9 -11.41 56.12 4.05
N GLY A 10 -10.54 55.44 3.31
CA GLY A 10 -9.58 56.06 2.40
C GLY A 10 -8.95 55.06 1.44
N HIS A 11 -8.39 55.58 0.33
CA HIS A 11 -7.72 54.79 -0.70
C HIS A 11 -6.27 55.26 -0.90
N GLY A 12 -5.41 54.32 -1.30
CA GLY A 12 -4.06 54.62 -1.77
C GLY A 12 -4.05 54.94 -3.26
N SER A 13 -2.85 54.90 -3.86
CA SER A 13 -2.65 54.98 -5.31
C SER A 13 -1.63 53.94 -5.76
N ALA A 14 -1.50 53.69 -7.06
CA ALA A 14 -0.54 52.72 -7.59
C ALA A 14 0.92 52.99 -7.15
N GLY A 15 1.32 54.26 -7.00
CA GLY A 15 2.65 54.64 -6.53
C GLY A 15 2.78 54.78 -5.01
N ASN A 16 1.67 54.74 -4.27
CA ASN A 16 1.65 54.88 -2.82
C ASN A 16 0.44 54.13 -2.24
N PRO A 17 0.48 52.79 -2.18
CA PRO A 17 -0.59 51.99 -1.58
C PRO A 17 -0.61 52.16 -0.06
N ILE A 18 -1.77 51.96 0.56
CA ILE A 18 -1.88 51.90 2.02
C ILE A 18 -1.62 50.45 2.45
N THR A 19 -0.55 50.23 3.21
CA THR A 19 -0.12 48.89 3.66
C THR A 19 -0.31 48.72 5.17
N PHE A 20 -1.02 47.66 5.56
CA PHE A 20 -1.15 47.15 6.91
C PHE A 20 -0.27 45.91 7.05
N THR A 21 0.76 45.97 7.91
CA THR A 21 1.75 44.88 8.06
C THR A 21 2.29 44.77 9.47
N ALA A 22 2.98 43.67 9.76
CA ALA A 22 3.71 43.47 11.00
C ALA A 22 4.95 44.37 11.12
N PHE A 23 5.29 44.76 12.33
CA PHE A 23 6.54 45.45 12.64
C PHE A 23 7.47 44.52 13.45
N GLY A 24 8.71 44.32 12.99
CA GLY A 24 9.71 43.49 13.66
C GLY A 24 9.69 42.01 13.25
N THR A 25 10.31 41.16 14.07
CA THR A 25 10.34 39.69 13.91
C THR A 25 9.54 39.02 15.01
N GLY A 26 8.91 37.87 14.73
CA GLY A 26 8.11 37.12 15.70
C GLY A 26 6.75 36.69 15.14
N ALA A 27 5.82 36.36 16.04
CA ALA A 27 4.46 36.00 15.65
C ALA A 27 3.72 37.18 15.01
N ASN A 28 2.86 36.89 14.03
CA ASN A 28 2.05 37.90 13.35
C ASN A 28 1.14 38.63 14.37
N PRO A 29 0.98 39.96 14.26
CA PRO A 29 -0.02 40.69 15.02
C PRO A 29 -1.42 40.16 14.76
N VAL A 30 -2.21 40.01 15.84
CA VAL A 30 -3.57 39.47 15.79
C VAL A 30 -4.61 40.59 15.86
N ILE A 31 -5.43 40.68 14.82
CA ILE A 31 -6.65 41.49 14.77
C ILE A 31 -7.81 40.53 15.04
N THR A 32 -8.48 40.69 16.18
CA THR A 32 -9.51 39.74 16.61
C THR A 32 -10.77 40.41 17.14
N ALA A 33 -11.91 39.75 16.90
CA ALA A 33 -13.19 40.06 17.50
C ALA A 33 -13.52 39.16 18.70
N PHE A 34 -12.61 38.26 19.11
CA PHE A 34 -12.83 37.44 20.29
C PHE A 34 -12.78 38.25 21.58
N VAL A 35 -13.71 37.92 22.47
CA VAL A 35 -13.66 38.29 23.89
C VAL A 35 -13.61 37.02 24.72
N THR A 36 -12.84 37.07 25.80
CA THR A 36 -12.80 35.97 26.78
C THR A 36 -14.02 36.06 27.68
N LEU A 37 -14.71 34.93 27.85
CA LEU A 37 -15.82 34.80 28.79
C LEU A 37 -15.30 34.30 30.14
N SER A 38 -15.85 34.84 31.22
CA SER A 38 -15.42 34.59 32.60
C SER A 38 -16.57 34.88 33.54
N GLN A 39 -16.38 34.72 34.87
CA GLN A 39 -17.44 34.96 35.85
C GLN A 39 -18.68 34.07 35.63
N TRP A 40 -18.42 32.80 35.33
CA TRP A 40 -19.47 31.80 35.06
C TRP A 40 -20.37 31.58 36.28
N GLN A 41 -21.68 31.57 36.04
CA GLN A 41 -22.71 31.28 37.04
C GLN A 41 -23.47 30.02 36.63
N SER A 42 -23.66 29.07 37.54
CA SER A 42 -24.41 27.86 37.22
C SER A 42 -25.90 28.19 37.04
N VAL A 43 -26.51 27.63 35.99
CA VAL A 43 -27.96 27.67 35.76
C VAL A 43 -28.63 26.31 35.99
N GLY A 44 -27.88 25.33 36.54
CA GLY A 44 -28.31 23.96 36.76
C GLY A 44 -27.99 23.01 35.59
N ASN A 45 -28.10 21.70 35.84
CA ASN A 45 -27.90 20.63 34.86
C ASN A 45 -26.58 20.72 34.06
N GLY A 46 -25.48 21.14 34.69
CA GLY A 46 -24.17 21.26 34.05
C GLY A 46 -24.02 22.45 33.09
N VAL A 47 -25.05 23.30 32.96
CA VAL A 47 -25.01 24.52 32.17
C VAL A 47 -24.58 25.70 33.04
N TYR A 48 -23.76 26.58 32.47
CA TYR A 48 -23.33 27.83 33.08
C TYR A 48 -23.57 28.99 32.13
N GLU A 49 -23.89 30.15 32.70
CA GLU A 49 -24.02 31.40 31.97
C GLU A 49 -22.87 32.38 32.26
N SER A 50 -22.54 33.19 31.27
CA SER A 50 -21.59 34.30 31.38
C SER A 50 -22.10 35.48 30.54
N GLN A 51 -21.77 36.70 30.93
CA GLN A 51 -22.12 37.91 30.18
C GLN A 51 -20.86 38.69 29.80
N ASN A 52 -20.86 39.29 28.61
CA ASN A 52 -19.87 40.28 28.23
C ASN A 52 -20.52 41.38 27.39
N ASN A 53 -20.37 42.64 27.80
CA ASN A 53 -21.06 43.78 27.18
C ASN A 53 -20.63 44.06 25.74
N LEU A 54 -19.46 43.55 25.32
CA LEU A 54 -18.96 43.65 23.96
C LEU A 54 -19.66 42.70 22.99
N LEU A 55 -20.36 41.65 23.47
CA LEU A 55 -21.13 40.77 22.61
C LEU A 55 -22.25 41.56 21.89
N GLY A 56 -22.33 41.33 20.59
CA GLY A 56 -23.28 41.99 19.68
C GLY A 56 -24.68 41.38 19.69
N SER A 57 -25.42 41.58 18.60
CA SER A 57 -26.75 40.99 18.39
C SER A 57 -26.72 39.49 18.05
N SER A 58 -25.53 38.94 17.78
CA SER A 58 -25.32 37.53 17.49
C SER A 58 -23.95 37.08 18.01
N VAL A 59 -23.81 35.76 18.18
CA VAL A 59 -22.54 35.06 18.38
C VAL A 59 -22.58 33.88 17.42
N ASN A 60 -21.61 33.80 16.51
CA ASN A 60 -21.52 32.73 15.51
C ASN A 60 -20.28 31.84 15.70
N VAL A 61 -19.36 32.23 16.59
CA VAL A 61 -18.15 31.47 16.90
C VAL A 61 -17.93 31.45 18.40
N MET A 62 -17.85 30.24 18.96
CA MET A 62 -17.40 29.99 20.32
C MET A 62 -16.23 29.00 20.28
N LEU A 63 -15.16 29.33 20.99
CA LEU A 63 -14.02 28.45 21.19
C LEU A 63 -13.99 27.95 22.63
N LEU A 64 -13.79 26.65 22.79
CA LEU A 64 -13.46 26.00 24.06
C LEU A 64 -12.04 25.46 23.95
N ASN A 65 -11.11 25.97 24.75
CA ASN A 65 -9.68 25.64 24.68
C ASN A 65 -9.09 25.81 23.26
N ASN A 66 -9.41 26.93 22.61
CA ASN A 66 -9.04 27.26 21.23
C ASN A 66 -9.62 26.30 20.15
N GLN A 67 -10.60 25.46 20.50
CA GLN A 67 -11.29 24.59 19.54
C GLN A 67 -12.71 25.09 19.26
N PRO A 68 -13.11 25.24 17.99
CA PRO A 68 -14.45 25.72 17.64
C PRO A 68 -15.52 24.72 18.06
N GLN A 69 -16.62 25.23 18.60
CA GLN A 69 -17.75 24.43 19.07
C GLN A 69 -18.99 24.67 18.21
N GLY A 70 -19.77 23.61 17.95
CA GLY A 70 -21.12 23.73 17.40
C GLY A 70 -22.10 24.27 18.44
N MET A 71 -23.14 24.96 17.99
CA MET A 71 -24.28 25.29 18.88
C MET A 71 -24.90 23.99 19.42
N GLY A 72 -25.46 24.04 20.62
CA GLY A 72 -26.13 22.88 21.17
C GLY A 72 -27.30 22.45 20.29
N ARG A 73 -27.45 21.15 20.07
CA ARG A 73 -28.45 20.62 19.13
C ARG A 73 -29.16 19.38 19.65
N TYR A 74 -30.42 19.24 19.24
CA TYR A 74 -31.22 18.05 19.47
C TYR A 74 -31.69 17.41 18.15
N PRO A 75 -31.43 16.11 17.95
CA PRO A 75 -30.48 15.28 18.68
C PRO A 75 -29.02 15.73 18.50
N ASN A 76 -28.18 15.28 19.42
CA ASN A 76 -26.73 15.40 19.32
C ASN A 76 -26.16 14.75 18.06
N ALA A 77 -25.02 15.26 17.57
CA ALA A 77 -24.34 14.70 16.40
C ALA A 77 -23.80 13.26 16.63
N SER A 78 -23.66 12.82 17.88
CA SER A 78 -23.31 11.44 18.24
C SER A 78 -24.47 10.45 18.14
N ALA A 79 -25.71 10.93 17.97
CA ALA A 79 -26.87 10.06 17.77
C ALA A 79 -26.84 9.41 16.38
N VAL A 80 -27.66 8.37 16.19
CA VAL A 80 -27.85 7.69 14.90
C VAL A 80 -28.10 8.70 13.78
N ASN A 81 -27.59 8.42 12.57
CA ASN A 81 -27.69 9.32 11.42
C ASN A 81 -27.12 10.72 11.71
N LYS A 82 -26.05 10.81 12.52
CA LYS A 82 -25.44 12.06 13.01
C LYS A 82 -26.45 13.06 13.59
N GLY A 83 -27.49 12.53 14.25
CA GLY A 83 -28.56 13.32 14.86
C GLY A 83 -29.53 13.99 13.89
N TRP A 84 -29.56 13.60 12.62
CA TRP A 84 -30.60 14.05 11.68
C TRP A 84 -31.89 13.23 11.86
N MET A 85 -32.95 13.90 12.32
CA MET A 85 -34.32 13.36 12.34
C MET A 85 -34.95 13.43 10.95
N LYS A 86 -35.97 12.63 10.65
CA LYS A 86 -36.56 12.57 9.30
C LYS A 86 -37.89 13.30 9.20
N ILE A 87 -38.02 14.14 8.18
CA ILE A 87 -39.28 14.79 7.81
C ILE A 87 -40.23 13.74 7.26
N LYS A 88 -41.46 13.63 7.80
CA LYS A 88 -42.47 12.68 7.30
C LYS A 88 -43.43 13.32 6.30
N SER A 89 -43.75 14.58 6.51
CA SER A 89 -44.56 15.40 5.59
C SER A 89 -44.23 16.88 5.79
N HIS A 90 -44.45 17.72 4.78
CA HIS A 90 -44.19 19.16 4.87
C HIS A 90 -45.26 20.02 4.17
N THR A 91 -45.19 21.33 4.44
CA THR A 91 -45.77 22.40 3.60
C THR A 91 -44.67 23.44 3.36
N ASN A 92 -45.00 24.59 2.75
CA ASN A 92 -44.01 25.64 2.48
C ASN A 92 -43.23 26.11 3.73
N ASN A 93 -43.89 26.18 4.89
CA ASN A 93 -43.32 26.72 6.12
C ASN A 93 -43.51 25.81 7.34
N THR A 94 -43.79 24.53 7.11
CA THR A 94 -43.94 23.55 8.18
C THR A 94 -43.27 22.23 7.83
N ILE A 95 -42.68 21.58 8.82
CA ILE A 95 -42.33 20.15 8.75
C ILE A 95 -43.11 19.40 9.82
N THR A 96 -43.47 18.15 9.55
CA THR A 96 -44.18 17.29 10.48
C THR A 96 -43.43 15.99 10.69
N ASP A 97 -43.25 15.65 11.95
CA ASP A 97 -42.69 14.40 12.43
C ASP A 97 -43.48 13.95 13.68
N PRO A 98 -44.33 12.92 13.59
CA PRO A 98 -45.10 12.44 14.73
C PRO A 98 -44.24 11.97 15.91
N ASP A 99 -42.97 11.60 15.66
CA ASP A 99 -42.06 11.07 16.67
C ASP A 99 -41.68 12.15 17.72
N ILE A 100 -41.86 13.44 17.41
CA ILE A 100 -41.63 14.55 18.36
C ILE A 100 -42.90 15.09 19.02
N ALA A 101 -44.08 14.48 18.77
CA ALA A 101 -45.36 15.04 19.18
C ALA A 101 -45.59 15.08 20.72
N SER A 102 -45.01 14.13 21.47
CA SER A 102 -45.09 14.07 22.93
C SER A 102 -43.85 14.65 23.62
N GLY A 103 -42.94 15.27 22.87
CA GLY A 103 -41.66 15.78 23.36
C GLY A 103 -41.67 17.24 23.79
N THR A 104 -40.48 17.81 23.92
CA THR A 104 -40.25 19.23 24.16
C THR A 104 -40.90 20.08 23.06
N ASN A 105 -41.65 21.13 23.45
CA ASN A 105 -42.16 22.10 22.50
C ASN A 105 -41.05 23.07 22.09
N TRP A 106 -40.57 23.01 20.86
CA TRP A 106 -39.40 23.75 20.38
C TRP A 106 -39.68 25.20 19.93
N LYS A 107 -40.85 25.77 20.22
CA LYS A 107 -41.11 27.19 19.96
C LYS A 107 -40.00 28.07 20.55
N GLY A 108 -39.51 29.02 19.76
CA GLY A 108 -38.43 29.94 20.14
C GLY A 108 -37.01 29.43 19.82
N ALA A 109 -36.84 28.14 19.51
CA ALA A 109 -35.59 27.58 19.02
C ALA A 109 -35.41 27.82 17.51
N GLU A 110 -34.35 27.25 16.93
CA GLU A 110 -34.10 27.25 15.49
C GLU A 110 -34.16 25.81 14.95
N VAL A 111 -34.82 25.61 13.81
CA VAL A 111 -34.79 24.35 13.08
C VAL A 111 -33.78 24.44 11.94
N VAL A 112 -32.90 23.45 11.82
CA VAL A 112 -32.00 23.26 10.68
C VAL A 112 -32.56 22.15 9.81
N ILE A 113 -32.79 22.45 8.54
CA ILE A 113 -33.47 21.57 7.59
C ILE A 113 -32.53 21.32 6.41
N ARG A 114 -32.18 20.06 6.17
CA ARG A 114 -31.62 19.64 4.88
C ARG A 114 -32.78 19.49 3.91
N LYS A 115 -32.88 20.41 2.95
CA LYS A 115 -34.04 20.50 2.06
C LYS A 115 -33.92 19.62 0.83
N ASN A 116 -32.69 19.44 0.36
CA ASN A 116 -32.28 18.55 -0.74
C ASN A 116 -30.78 18.25 -0.58
N HIS A 117 -30.13 17.69 -1.61
CA HIS A 117 -28.71 17.34 -1.52
C HIS A 117 -27.78 18.54 -1.24
N TRP A 118 -28.05 19.71 -1.82
CA TRP A 118 -27.16 20.89 -1.80
C TRP A 118 -27.61 22.03 -0.87
N VAL A 119 -28.81 21.97 -0.28
CA VAL A 119 -29.38 23.02 0.58
C VAL A 119 -29.57 22.54 2.01
N ILE A 120 -28.96 23.29 2.94
CA ILE A 120 -29.23 23.24 4.37
C ILE A 120 -29.62 24.65 4.79
N ASP A 121 -30.83 24.80 5.30
CA ASP A 121 -31.39 26.07 5.74
C ASP A 121 -31.71 26.03 7.23
N ARG A 122 -31.64 27.21 7.85
CA ARG A 122 -31.94 27.44 9.26
C ARG A 122 -33.11 28.40 9.39
N HIS A 123 -34.04 28.08 10.28
CA HIS A 123 -35.28 28.83 10.45
C HIS A 123 -35.68 29.00 11.92
N PRO A 124 -36.05 30.22 12.36
CA PRO A 124 -36.67 30.41 13.67
C PRO A 124 -38.02 29.69 13.76
N ILE A 125 -38.23 28.94 14.85
CA ILE A 125 -39.48 28.21 15.11
C ILE A 125 -40.49 29.14 15.78
N THR A 126 -41.62 29.36 15.13
CA THR A 126 -42.68 30.28 15.60
C THR A 126 -43.79 29.57 16.36
N ALA A 127 -44.06 28.31 16.03
CA ALA A 127 -45.04 27.48 16.71
C ALA A 127 -44.71 25.99 16.56
N GLN A 128 -45.22 25.18 17.50
CA GLN A 128 -45.30 23.74 17.37
C GLN A 128 -46.66 23.28 17.89
N SER A 129 -47.33 22.40 17.15
CA SER A 129 -48.57 21.73 17.55
C SER A 129 -48.47 20.25 17.24
N GLY A 130 -48.47 19.41 18.28
CA GLY A 130 -48.13 18.00 18.14
C GLY A 130 -46.76 17.82 17.48
N GLY A 131 -46.70 16.98 16.44
CA GLY A 131 -45.49 16.71 15.66
C GLY A 131 -45.15 17.77 14.60
N THR A 132 -45.95 18.82 14.45
CA THR A 132 -45.77 19.82 13.38
C THR A 132 -45.04 21.06 13.92
N ILE A 133 -43.89 21.37 13.32
CA ILE A 133 -43.09 22.58 13.56
C ILE A 133 -43.43 23.60 12.47
N THR A 134 -43.80 24.81 12.88
CA THR A 134 -43.98 25.98 12.00
C THR A 134 -42.82 26.93 12.19
N TYR A 135 -42.25 27.40 11.08
CA TYR A 135 -41.06 28.26 11.10
C TYR A 135 -41.18 29.43 10.12
N THR A 136 -40.34 30.45 10.31
CA THR A 136 -40.30 31.63 9.44
C THR A 136 -39.35 31.41 8.27
N GLN A 137 -39.85 31.55 7.04
CA GLN A 137 -39.02 31.62 5.84
C GLN A 137 -38.36 33.00 5.70
N THR A 138 -37.14 33.03 5.18
CA THR A 138 -36.40 34.24 4.83
C THR A 138 -36.19 34.31 3.32
N ASN A 139 -35.90 35.51 2.79
CA ASN A 139 -35.76 35.74 1.33
C ASN A 139 -34.68 34.89 0.63
N ASN A 140 -33.78 34.26 1.39
CA ASN A 140 -32.72 33.38 0.90
C ASN A 140 -33.01 31.88 1.12
N THR A 141 -34.26 31.49 1.42
CA THR A 141 -34.65 30.10 1.74
C THR A 141 -35.72 29.58 0.75
N ASN A 142 -35.49 29.83 -0.54
CA ASN A 142 -36.48 29.62 -1.60
C ASN A 142 -36.77 28.14 -1.93
N TYR A 143 -35.94 27.22 -1.44
CA TYR A 143 -36.17 25.79 -1.58
C TYR A 143 -37.20 25.31 -0.56
N PHE A 144 -38.02 24.34 -0.95
CA PHE A 144 -38.96 23.66 -0.06
C PHE A 144 -38.29 22.47 0.64
N PRO A 145 -38.72 22.09 1.85
CA PRO A 145 -38.32 20.81 2.45
C PRO A 145 -38.72 19.64 1.55
N THR A 146 -38.03 18.51 1.69
CA THR A 146 -38.36 17.26 0.98
C THR A 146 -38.69 16.18 2.00
N ASP A 147 -39.73 15.39 1.75
CA ASP A 147 -40.07 14.27 2.63
C ASP A 147 -38.94 13.21 2.62
N GLY A 148 -38.67 12.62 3.78
CA GLY A 148 -37.58 11.67 3.97
C GLY A 148 -36.22 12.30 4.30
N TYR A 149 -36.02 13.58 3.99
CA TYR A 149 -34.80 14.32 4.32
C TYR A 149 -34.72 14.74 5.80
N GLY A 150 -33.52 15.17 6.20
CA GLY A 150 -33.12 15.40 7.57
C GLY A 150 -33.45 16.78 8.14
N TYR A 151 -33.75 16.85 9.43
CA TYR A 151 -33.74 18.08 10.22
C TYR A 151 -33.18 17.87 11.64
N PHE A 152 -32.80 18.95 12.32
CA PHE A 152 -32.52 18.96 13.76
C PHE A 152 -32.84 20.33 14.38
N ILE A 153 -32.94 20.39 15.71
CA ILE A 153 -33.22 21.62 16.46
C ILE A 153 -31.93 22.14 17.07
N GLN A 154 -31.72 23.45 17.09
CA GLN A 154 -30.54 24.08 17.70
C GLN A 154 -30.87 25.46 18.28
N ASN A 155 -29.83 26.14 18.78
CA ASN A 155 -29.87 27.55 19.21
C ASN A 155 -30.92 27.81 20.30
N ASP A 156 -30.94 26.95 21.32
CA ASP A 156 -31.84 27.07 22.46
C ASP A 156 -31.17 26.53 23.73
N LEU A 157 -31.53 27.05 24.91
CA LEU A 157 -31.01 26.56 26.17
C LEU A 157 -31.33 25.08 26.42
N ARG A 158 -32.46 24.59 25.87
CA ARG A 158 -32.96 23.22 26.02
C ARG A 158 -32.18 22.18 25.22
N THR A 159 -31.30 22.61 24.31
CA THR A 159 -30.46 21.71 23.51
C THR A 159 -29.06 21.53 24.08
N LEU A 160 -28.78 22.05 25.29
CA LEU A 160 -27.48 21.96 25.93
C LEU A 160 -27.37 20.72 26.83
N ASP A 161 -26.74 19.65 26.35
CA ASP A 161 -26.57 18.40 27.09
C ASP A 161 -25.21 17.69 26.87
N ALA A 162 -24.33 18.24 26.01
CA ALA A 162 -22.96 17.76 25.80
C ALA A 162 -21.88 18.84 26.02
N VAL A 163 -20.69 18.44 26.50
CA VAL A 163 -19.60 19.38 26.84
C VAL A 163 -19.20 20.21 25.61
N GLY A 164 -19.21 21.53 25.77
CA GLY A 164 -18.86 22.48 24.72
C GLY A 164 -20.04 23.00 23.90
N GLU A 165 -21.21 22.37 24.01
CA GLU A 165 -22.43 22.91 23.41
C GLU A 165 -22.80 24.26 24.01
N TRP A 166 -23.35 25.13 23.17
CA TRP A 166 -23.62 26.51 23.55
C TRP A 166 -24.85 27.13 22.92
N TYR A 167 -25.37 28.14 23.60
CA TYR A 167 -26.51 28.97 23.20
C TYR A 167 -26.24 30.43 23.59
N TYR A 168 -26.61 31.37 22.73
CA TYR A 168 -26.52 32.81 23.01
C TYR A 168 -27.90 33.44 23.04
N ASN A 169 -28.22 34.14 24.14
CA ASN A 169 -29.46 34.91 24.24
C ASN A 169 -29.17 36.39 23.93
N PRO A 170 -29.55 36.90 22.73
CA PRO A 170 -29.22 38.27 22.33
C PRO A 170 -29.98 39.35 23.12
N ALA A 171 -31.15 39.03 23.70
CA ALA A 171 -31.93 39.99 24.49
C ALA A 171 -31.26 40.31 25.83
N SER A 172 -30.63 39.31 26.45
CA SER A 172 -29.90 39.46 27.73
C SER A 172 -28.40 39.61 27.57
N LYS A 173 -27.85 39.42 26.36
CA LYS A 173 -26.42 39.32 26.05
C LYS A 173 -25.68 38.25 26.88
N LYS A 174 -26.38 37.18 27.25
CA LYS A 174 -25.83 36.06 28.01
C LYS A 174 -25.48 34.90 27.11
N MET A 175 -24.30 34.36 27.33
CA MET A 175 -23.81 33.12 26.75
C MET A 175 -24.09 31.97 27.73
N TYR A 176 -24.66 30.88 27.26
CA TYR A 176 -24.88 29.65 28.01
C TYR A 176 -24.03 28.54 27.40
N VAL A 177 -23.31 27.79 28.23
CA VAL A 177 -22.41 26.71 27.79
C VAL A 177 -22.57 25.51 28.72
N TYR A 178 -22.65 24.32 28.15
CA TYR A 178 -22.66 23.07 28.92
C TYR A 178 -21.22 22.62 29.22
N PHE A 179 -20.90 22.49 30.51
CA PHE A 179 -19.61 21.97 30.99
C PHE A 179 -19.77 20.60 31.70
N GLY A 180 -21.00 20.10 31.83
CA GLY A 180 -21.31 18.89 32.58
C GLY A 180 -20.90 19.04 34.05
N THR A 181 -20.13 18.09 34.57
CA THR A 181 -19.63 18.10 35.95
C THR A 181 -18.31 18.83 36.12
N THR A 182 -17.62 19.18 35.03
CA THR A 182 -16.31 19.87 35.11
C THR A 182 -16.53 21.37 35.33
N PRO A 183 -15.80 22.01 36.26
CA PRO A 183 -15.97 23.44 36.50
C PRO A 183 -15.55 24.28 35.27
N PRO A 184 -16.27 25.37 34.95
CA PRO A 184 -15.94 26.24 33.81
C PRO A 184 -14.52 26.83 33.86
N SER A 185 -13.94 26.97 35.06
CA SER A 185 -12.56 27.46 35.25
C SER A 185 -11.49 26.56 34.65
N SER A 186 -11.81 25.30 34.34
CA SER A 186 -10.90 24.38 33.66
C SER A 186 -10.81 24.63 32.15
N TYR A 187 -11.59 25.58 31.62
CA TYR A 187 -11.66 25.87 30.19
C TYR A 187 -11.39 27.34 29.88
N ALA A 188 -10.68 27.57 28.78
CA ALA A 188 -10.59 28.89 28.16
C ALA A 188 -11.73 29.04 27.15
N VAL A 189 -12.66 29.96 27.42
CA VAL A 189 -13.83 30.19 26.57
C VAL A 189 -13.72 31.55 25.90
N GLN A 190 -13.84 31.57 24.57
CA GLN A 190 -13.85 32.80 23.78
C GLN A 190 -15.07 32.85 22.87
N ALA A 191 -15.66 34.03 22.70
CA ALA A 191 -16.80 34.24 21.83
C ALA A 191 -16.60 35.47 20.94
N SER A 192 -17.13 35.41 19.72
CA SER A 192 -17.05 36.48 18.73
C SER A 192 -17.97 37.66 19.09
N ALA A 193 -17.42 38.88 19.13
CA ALA A 193 -18.13 40.06 19.60
C ALA A 193 -18.77 40.91 18.48
N PHE A 194 -18.18 40.94 17.27
CA PHE A 194 -18.67 41.74 16.14
C PHE A 194 -18.35 41.12 14.78
N ASP A 195 -19.04 41.59 13.75
CA ASP A 195 -19.20 40.91 12.46
C ASP A 195 -17.95 40.90 11.58
N ASN A 196 -17.32 42.06 11.37
CA ASN A 196 -16.24 42.19 10.38
C ASN A 196 -14.97 42.79 11.00
N LEU A 197 -13.81 42.23 10.65
CA LEU A 197 -12.50 42.74 11.10
C LEU A 197 -11.98 43.84 10.17
N VAL A 198 -12.14 43.66 8.86
CA VAL A 198 -11.91 44.67 7.83
C VAL A 198 -13.20 44.88 7.06
N ASN A 199 -13.70 46.11 7.04
CA ASN A 199 -14.89 46.47 6.29
C ASN A 199 -14.57 47.60 5.31
N SER A 200 -14.87 47.37 4.04
CA SER A 200 -14.80 48.33 2.95
C SER A 200 -16.12 48.26 2.19
N ASN A 201 -16.90 49.34 2.19
CA ASN A 201 -18.19 49.39 1.53
C ASN A 201 -18.36 50.71 0.76
N LYS A 202 -19.35 50.73 -0.14
CA LYS A 202 -19.64 51.89 -0.99
C LYS A 202 -19.97 53.18 -0.20
N ALA A 203 -20.61 53.06 0.96
CA ALA A 203 -21.02 54.21 1.76
C ALA A 203 -19.80 54.94 2.34
N ASP A 204 -18.69 54.21 2.56
CA ASP A 204 -17.41 54.74 3.04
C ASP A 204 -16.48 55.20 1.89
N GLY A 205 -16.95 55.13 0.64
CA GLY A 205 -16.21 55.49 -0.57
C GLY A 205 -15.66 54.28 -1.36
N GLN A 206 -15.30 54.49 -2.63
CA GLN A 206 -14.60 53.45 -3.41
C GLN A 206 -13.15 53.36 -2.93
N ASN A 207 -12.85 52.31 -2.17
CA ASN A 207 -11.53 52.09 -1.62
C ASN A 207 -10.63 51.33 -2.60
N ALA A 208 -9.39 51.79 -2.77
CA ALA A 208 -8.45 51.17 -3.69
C ALA A 208 -7.00 51.19 -3.19
N TYR A 209 -6.17 50.32 -3.76
CA TYR A 209 -4.73 50.22 -3.47
C TYR A 209 -4.44 49.98 -1.99
N LEU A 210 -5.01 48.90 -1.46
CA LEU A 210 -4.86 48.48 -0.07
C LEU A 210 -4.11 47.16 0.00
N THR A 211 -3.11 47.07 0.87
CA THR A 211 -2.35 45.84 1.12
C THR A 211 -2.48 45.44 2.58
N PHE A 212 -2.85 44.19 2.84
CA PHE A 212 -2.83 43.56 4.15
C PHE A 212 -1.87 42.37 4.10
N GLU A 213 -0.84 42.39 4.92
CA GLU A 213 0.18 41.33 4.87
C GLU A 213 0.82 40.99 6.20
N ASN A 214 1.20 39.72 6.41
CA ASN A 214 1.86 39.24 7.63
C ASN A 214 1.02 39.47 8.90
N LEU A 215 -0.30 39.29 8.82
CA LEU A 215 -1.25 39.52 9.91
C LEU A 215 -2.10 38.28 10.19
N THR A 216 -2.64 38.18 11.40
CA THR A 216 -3.64 37.19 11.77
C THR A 216 -4.99 37.88 12.00
N PHE A 217 -6.05 37.35 11.41
CA PHE A 217 -7.43 37.82 11.55
C PHE A 217 -8.28 36.71 12.14
N SER A 218 -8.88 36.92 13.33
CA SER A 218 -9.52 35.81 14.05
C SER A 218 -10.83 36.16 14.75
N GLY A 219 -11.80 35.25 14.71
CA GLY A 219 -12.97 35.28 15.61
C GLY A 219 -14.09 36.23 15.23
N ALA A 220 -14.21 36.60 13.95
CA ALA A 220 -15.28 37.47 13.48
C ALA A 220 -16.64 36.74 13.46
N ASN A 221 -17.74 37.43 13.82
CA ASN A 221 -19.09 36.85 13.69
C ASN A 221 -19.48 36.58 12.22
N ALA A 222 -18.94 37.35 11.28
CA ALA A 222 -19.17 37.19 9.86
C ALA A 222 -17.86 36.97 9.10
N HIS A 223 -17.12 38.03 8.78
CA HIS A 223 -15.98 37.97 7.87
C HIS A 223 -14.69 38.55 8.45
N ALA A 224 -13.54 37.99 8.08
CA ALA A 224 -12.28 38.71 8.27
C ALA A 224 -12.26 39.93 7.34
N PHE A 225 -12.62 39.74 6.07
CA PHE A 225 -12.72 40.80 5.07
C PHE A 225 -14.11 40.85 4.45
N SER A 226 -14.79 41.98 4.62
CA SER A 226 -16.01 42.34 3.91
C SER A 226 -15.68 43.47 2.95
N LEU A 227 -15.55 43.15 1.66
CA LEU A 227 -15.09 44.07 0.61
C LEU A 227 -16.21 44.34 -0.39
N SER A 228 -16.50 45.61 -0.67
CA SER A 228 -17.50 45.97 -1.68
C SER A 228 -17.10 47.21 -2.44
N TYR A 229 -17.25 47.19 -3.77
CA TYR A 229 -17.01 48.33 -4.67
C TYR A 229 -15.57 48.90 -4.66
N GLY A 230 -14.59 48.11 -4.23
CA GLY A 230 -13.18 48.52 -4.20
C GLY A 230 -12.38 48.04 -5.42
N SER A 231 -11.10 48.44 -5.52
CA SER A 231 -10.19 47.86 -6.52
C SER A 231 -8.75 47.74 -6.03
N ASN A 232 -7.94 46.86 -6.62
CA ASN A 232 -6.52 46.74 -6.28
C ASN A 232 -6.29 46.47 -4.78
N ILE A 233 -6.94 45.43 -4.26
CA ILE A 233 -6.83 45.00 -2.87
C ILE A 233 -5.97 43.74 -2.81
N LEU A 234 -4.91 43.76 -2.02
CA LEU A 234 -3.99 42.65 -1.82
C LEU A 234 -4.11 42.13 -0.37
N VAL A 235 -4.41 40.84 -0.21
CA VAL A 235 -4.31 40.11 1.06
C VAL A 235 -3.25 39.04 0.89
N ARG A 236 -2.14 39.15 1.62
CA ARG A 236 -0.94 38.34 1.37
C ARG A 236 -0.32 37.79 2.65
N ASN A 237 0.03 36.50 2.68
CA ASN A 237 0.75 35.91 3.81
C ASN A 237 0.05 36.17 5.17
N CYS A 238 -1.27 36.10 5.18
CA CYS A 238 -2.10 36.30 6.36
C CYS A 238 -2.68 34.96 6.85
N SER A 239 -2.97 34.87 8.15
CA SER A 239 -3.81 33.79 8.70
C SER A 239 -5.21 34.30 8.99
N LEU A 240 -6.25 33.61 8.51
CA LEU A 240 -7.65 33.96 8.73
C LEU A 240 -8.33 32.76 9.41
N GLU A 241 -8.74 32.92 10.67
CA GLU A 241 -9.10 31.79 11.52
C GLU A 241 -10.43 32.00 12.26
N PHE A 242 -11.22 30.93 12.35
CA PHE A 242 -12.46 30.89 13.16
C PHE A 242 -13.45 32.01 12.81
N LEU A 243 -13.98 31.99 11.60
CA LEU A 243 -14.89 33.03 11.09
C LEU A 243 -16.32 32.49 11.05
N GLY A 244 -17.29 33.24 11.57
CA GLY A 244 -18.68 32.80 11.69
C GLY A 244 -19.46 32.75 10.37
N ASN A 245 -18.89 33.28 9.28
CA ASN A 245 -19.39 33.16 7.91
C ASN A 245 -18.21 32.93 6.97
N SER A 246 -18.07 33.70 5.88
CA SER A 246 -16.96 33.56 4.94
C SER A 246 -15.67 34.21 5.47
N ALA A 247 -14.48 33.68 5.20
CA ALA A 247 -13.25 34.36 5.62
C ALA A 247 -13.05 35.68 4.85
N ILE A 248 -13.18 35.60 3.51
CA ILE A 248 -13.19 36.77 2.63
C ILE A 248 -14.52 36.76 1.87
N SER A 249 -15.26 37.87 1.93
CA SER A 249 -16.47 38.12 1.17
C SER A 249 -16.28 39.39 0.36
N ALA A 250 -16.30 39.28 -0.97
CA ALA A 250 -16.10 40.40 -1.87
C ALA A 250 -17.24 40.50 -2.89
N TYR A 251 -17.68 41.73 -3.17
CA TYR A 251 -18.71 42.04 -4.15
C TYR A 251 -18.31 43.25 -4.98
N GLN A 252 -18.25 43.10 -6.31
CA GLN A 252 -17.74 44.14 -7.23
C GLN A 252 -16.38 44.73 -6.82
N ALA A 253 -15.50 43.92 -6.23
CA ALA A 253 -14.14 44.33 -5.84
C ALA A 253 -13.14 43.82 -6.89
N THR A 254 -12.78 44.68 -7.85
CA THR A 254 -11.95 44.27 -9.01
C THR A 254 -10.47 44.27 -8.67
N TYR A 255 -9.66 43.51 -9.40
CA TYR A 255 -8.21 43.41 -9.14
C TYR A 255 -7.90 43.03 -7.67
N THR A 256 -8.72 42.16 -7.08
CA THR A 256 -8.49 41.64 -5.73
C THR A 256 -7.54 40.45 -5.82
N THR A 257 -6.44 40.46 -5.07
CA THR A 257 -5.51 39.33 -5.00
C THR A 257 -5.47 38.80 -3.58
N VAL A 258 -5.76 37.51 -3.42
CA VAL A 258 -5.57 36.77 -2.17
C VAL A 258 -4.47 35.75 -2.42
N GLU A 259 -3.31 35.93 -1.78
CA GLU A 259 -2.17 35.05 -2.01
C GLU A 259 -1.44 34.58 -0.76
N LYS A 260 -0.95 33.34 -0.76
CA LYS A 260 -0.12 32.78 0.32
C LYS A 260 -0.77 32.84 1.71
N CYS A 261 -2.10 32.91 1.78
CA CYS A 261 -2.82 32.97 3.03
C CYS A 261 -3.16 31.56 3.54
N THR A 262 -3.26 31.43 4.87
CA THR A 262 -3.85 30.25 5.52
C THR A 262 -5.23 30.63 6.01
N ILE A 263 -6.25 29.90 5.60
CA ILE A 263 -7.65 30.10 5.99
C ILE A 263 -8.13 28.81 6.65
N ASN A 264 -8.59 28.90 7.89
CA ASN A 264 -9.02 27.73 8.66
C ASN A 264 -10.29 28.00 9.47
N GLY A 265 -11.29 27.13 9.34
CA GLY A 265 -12.48 27.16 10.19
C GLY A 265 -13.44 28.31 9.88
N ALA A 266 -13.62 28.64 8.60
CA ALA A 266 -14.70 29.52 8.16
C ALA A 266 -16.02 28.74 8.17
N GLN A 267 -17.02 29.16 8.95
CA GLN A 267 -18.28 28.42 9.11
C GLN A 267 -19.21 28.49 7.90
N ASN A 268 -18.78 29.16 6.83
CA ASN A 268 -19.45 29.14 5.54
C ASN A 268 -18.44 28.95 4.39
N ASN A 269 -17.96 30.02 3.76
CA ASN A 269 -17.06 29.93 2.61
C ASN A 269 -15.61 30.35 2.97
N GLY A 270 -14.59 29.74 2.37
CA GLY A 270 -13.21 30.22 2.54
C GLY A 270 -13.04 31.60 1.90
N ILE A 271 -12.98 31.61 0.57
CA ILE A 271 -12.87 32.84 -0.24
C ILE A 271 -14.10 32.95 -1.13
N TYR A 272 -14.84 34.04 -1.02
CA TYR A 272 -16.03 34.30 -1.82
C TYR A 272 -15.90 35.61 -2.60
N LEU A 273 -15.32 35.53 -3.82
CA LEU A 273 -15.24 36.65 -4.76
C LEU A 273 -16.46 36.59 -5.68
N ASN A 274 -17.53 37.27 -5.28
CA ASN A 274 -18.82 37.20 -5.95
C ASN A 274 -18.78 37.84 -7.36
N GLU A 275 -19.92 37.86 -8.02
CA GLU A 275 -20.11 38.48 -9.34
C GLU A 275 -19.44 39.85 -9.45
N LYS A 276 -18.84 40.08 -10.62
CA LYS A 276 -18.16 41.33 -11.01
C LYS A 276 -16.88 41.66 -10.23
N CYS A 277 -16.29 40.71 -9.49
CA CYS A 277 -14.93 40.85 -8.97
C CYS A 277 -13.87 40.59 -10.05
N HIS A 278 -14.03 41.20 -11.24
CA HIS A 278 -13.20 40.93 -12.42
C HIS A 278 -11.69 41.15 -12.18
N ASN A 279 -10.87 40.46 -12.97
CA ASN A 279 -9.40 40.59 -12.97
C ASN A 279 -8.74 40.21 -11.63
N SER A 280 -9.39 39.35 -10.84
CA SER A 280 -8.94 38.99 -9.50
C SER A 280 -8.22 37.63 -9.48
N LYS A 281 -7.42 37.40 -8.43
CA LYS A 281 -6.53 36.24 -8.32
C LYS A 281 -6.61 35.60 -6.93
N VAL A 282 -6.59 34.27 -6.91
CA VAL A 282 -6.54 33.44 -5.69
C VAL A 282 -5.35 32.48 -5.86
N LEU A 283 -4.22 32.78 -5.20
CA LEU A 283 -2.92 32.15 -5.49
C LEU A 283 -2.25 31.53 -4.27
N ALA A 284 -1.83 30.27 -4.37
CA ALA A 284 -0.97 29.64 -3.36
C ALA A 284 -1.51 29.69 -1.91
N ASN A 285 -2.84 29.66 -1.72
CA ASN A 285 -3.46 29.67 -0.40
C ASN A 285 -3.70 28.26 0.12
N THR A 286 -3.69 28.09 1.44
CA THR A 286 -4.22 26.88 2.11
C THR A 286 -5.55 27.23 2.74
N ILE A 287 -6.62 26.54 2.35
CA ILE A 287 -7.99 26.78 2.77
C ILE A 287 -8.51 25.47 3.34
N SER A 288 -8.92 25.47 4.60
CA SER A 288 -9.31 24.24 5.29
C SER A 288 -10.53 24.41 6.20
N ASN A 289 -11.28 23.33 6.36
CA ASN A 289 -12.36 23.19 7.35
C ASN A 289 -13.48 24.23 7.14
N THR A 290 -13.96 24.37 5.91
CA THR A 290 -15.08 25.26 5.59
C THR A 290 -16.41 24.61 5.93
N MET A 291 -17.32 25.35 6.55
CA MET A 291 -18.61 24.87 7.08
C MET A 291 -18.45 23.61 7.95
N SER A 292 -17.63 23.70 9.00
CA SER A 292 -17.35 22.55 9.90
C SER A 292 -18.58 22.06 10.67
N PHE A 293 -19.62 22.90 10.79
CA PHE A 293 -20.87 22.56 11.44
C PHE A 293 -22.05 22.93 10.51
N PRO A 294 -22.93 21.96 10.13
CA PRO A 294 -24.04 22.25 9.22
C PRO A 294 -25.01 23.30 9.78
N GLY A 295 -25.14 23.37 11.10
CA GLY A 295 -25.97 24.35 11.80
C GLY A 295 -25.39 25.78 11.90
N LEU A 296 -24.11 25.97 11.59
CA LEU A 296 -23.48 27.30 11.55
C LEU A 296 -23.37 27.88 10.13
N GLY A 297 -23.61 27.05 9.10
CA GLY A 297 -23.70 27.48 7.71
C GLY A 297 -24.77 28.54 7.49
N GLN A 298 -24.65 29.26 6.38
CA GLN A 298 -25.66 30.21 5.91
C GLN A 298 -26.72 29.51 5.05
N ASN A 299 -27.89 30.13 4.93
CA ASN A 299 -29.01 29.62 4.14
C ASN A 299 -28.79 29.79 2.63
N GLY A 300 -29.47 28.93 1.88
CA GLY A 300 -29.54 28.92 0.43
C GLY A 300 -28.36 28.23 -0.24
N ASP A 301 -28.28 28.43 -1.55
CA ASP A 301 -27.26 27.84 -2.40
C ASP A 301 -25.91 28.59 -2.31
N HIS A 302 -24.83 27.98 -2.80
CA HIS A 302 -23.46 28.50 -2.80
C HIS A 302 -22.90 28.76 -1.38
N LYS A 303 -23.22 27.86 -0.45
CA LYS A 303 -22.81 27.90 0.97
C LYS A 303 -22.05 26.63 1.34
N GLY A 304 -20.91 26.79 2.01
CA GLY A 304 -19.99 25.69 2.38
C GLY A 304 -18.84 25.47 1.40
N LEU A 305 -18.40 26.52 0.70
CA LEU A 305 -17.43 26.45 -0.39
C LEU A 305 -15.99 26.69 0.09
N GLY A 306 -15.00 26.03 -0.53
CA GLY A 306 -13.60 26.42 -0.35
C GLY A 306 -13.32 27.78 -1.00
N VAL A 307 -13.54 27.86 -2.31
CA VAL A 307 -13.36 29.07 -3.13
C VAL A 307 -14.55 29.27 -4.06
N TYR A 308 -15.04 30.50 -4.16
CA TYR A 308 -15.98 30.94 -5.17
C TYR A 308 -15.38 32.12 -5.95
N VAL A 309 -15.37 32.01 -7.27
CA VAL A 309 -15.00 33.11 -8.19
C VAL A 309 -16.09 33.31 -9.24
N GLY A 310 -16.76 34.47 -9.21
CA GLY A 310 -17.86 34.81 -10.13
C GLY A 310 -17.58 35.98 -11.07
N GLY A 311 -16.34 36.46 -11.17
CA GLY A 311 -15.93 37.52 -12.09
C GLY A 311 -15.33 36.96 -13.39
N ASP A 312 -15.12 37.83 -14.37
CA ASP A 312 -14.37 37.48 -15.58
C ASP A 312 -12.86 37.71 -15.40
N ASN A 313 -12.06 37.02 -16.22
CA ASN A 313 -10.60 37.11 -16.20
C ASN A 313 -10.01 36.77 -14.82
N MET A 314 -10.44 35.64 -14.26
CA MET A 314 -10.05 35.17 -12.93
C MET A 314 -8.95 34.11 -13.01
N LEU A 315 -8.03 34.13 -12.05
CA LEU A 315 -7.00 33.11 -11.88
C LEU A 315 -7.08 32.48 -10.49
N VAL A 316 -7.30 31.17 -10.44
CA VAL A 316 -7.28 30.37 -9.21
C VAL A 316 -6.18 29.32 -9.35
N GLU A 317 -5.02 29.54 -8.72
CA GLU A 317 -3.83 28.74 -8.99
C GLU A 317 -3.05 28.34 -7.73
N GLN A 318 -2.55 27.10 -7.69
CA GLN A 318 -1.66 26.60 -6.63
C GLN A 318 -2.26 26.58 -5.21
N ASN A 319 -3.58 26.61 -5.08
CA ASN A 319 -4.25 26.55 -3.79
C ASN A 319 -4.40 25.10 -3.31
N SER A 320 -4.38 24.91 -1.99
CA SER A 320 -4.78 23.68 -1.32
C SER A 320 -6.13 23.91 -0.62
N VAL A 321 -7.17 23.21 -1.05
CA VAL A 321 -8.54 23.29 -0.52
C VAL A 321 -8.89 21.96 0.13
N LEU A 322 -8.94 21.94 1.45
CA LEU A 322 -9.00 20.72 2.26
C LEU A 322 -10.25 20.70 3.14
N ASN A 323 -10.89 19.55 3.30
CA ASN A 323 -12.00 19.35 4.26
C ASN A 323 -13.11 20.40 4.09
N THR A 324 -13.79 20.36 2.94
CA THR A 324 -14.80 21.35 2.56
C THR A 324 -16.21 20.81 2.74
N GLY A 325 -17.07 21.58 3.41
CA GLY A 325 -18.45 21.17 3.70
C GLY A 325 -19.29 20.84 2.46
N TYR A 326 -19.02 21.51 1.33
CA TYR A 326 -19.72 21.30 0.06
C TYR A 326 -18.75 21.22 -1.15
N ILE A 327 -18.67 22.27 -1.99
CA ILE A 327 -17.83 22.31 -3.19
C ILE A 327 -16.46 22.89 -2.89
N GLY A 328 -15.40 22.27 -3.42
CA GLY A 328 -14.02 22.78 -3.29
C GLY A 328 -13.84 24.15 -3.95
N ILE A 329 -13.93 24.21 -5.28
CA ILE A 329 -13.80 25.44 -6.08
C ILE A 329 -15.00 25.58 -7.01
N TYR A 330 -15.74 26.67 -6.85
CA TYR A 330 -16.79 27.11 -7.77
C TYR A 330 -16.24 28.22 -8.68
N PHE A 331 -16.44 28.10 -9.99
CA PHE A 331 -16.19 29.21 -10.92
C PHE A 331 -17.37 29.51 -11.85
N ALA A 332 -17.62 30.80 -12.10
CA ALA A 332 -18.57 31.31 -13.07
C ALA A 332 -18.05 32.59 -13.75
N GLY A 333 -18.49 32.83 -14.99
CA GLY A 333 -17.99 33.92 -15.84
C GLY A 333 -17.10 33.42 -16.98
N GLU A 334 -16.46 34.37 -17.68
CA GLU A 334 -15.67 34.14 -18.89
C GLU A 334 -14.16 34.31 -18.65
N SER A 335 -13.33 33.64 -19.47
CA SER A 335 -11.86 33.76 -19.42
C SER A 335 -11.26 33.41 -18.06
N ILE A 336 -11.69 32.29 -17.47
CA ILE A 336 -11.26 31.86 -16.14
C ILE A 336 -10.23 30.74 -16.25
N THR A 337 -9.19 30.78 -15.43
CA THR A 337 -8.21 29.71 -15.29
C THR A 337 -8.18 29.18 -13.86
N VAL A 338 -8.52 27.91 -13.69
CA VAL A 338 -8.39 27.13 -12.44
C VAL A 338 -7.28 26.11 -12.64
N LYS A 339 -6.11 26.33 -12.06
CA LYS A 339 -4.90 25.59 -12.44
C LYS A 339 -4.07 25.12 -11.26
N ASN A 340 -3.57 23.88 -11.33
CA ASN A 340 -2.59 23.36 -10.38
C ASN A 340 -3.05 23.51 -8.91
N ASN A 341 -4.32 23.29 -8.61
CA ASN A 341 -4.82 23.29 -7.24
C ASN A 341 -4.89 21.84 -6.70
N LEU A 342 -4.68 21.67 -5.39
CA LEU A 342 -5.04 20.46 -4.66
C LEU A 342 -6.42 20.68 -4.02
N ILE A 343 -7.37 19.80 -4.33
CA ILE A 343 -8.68 19.76 -3.68
C ILE A 343 -8.83 18.37 -3.08
N ASP A 344 -9.04 18.29 -1.77
CA ASP A 344 -9.10 17.03 -1.04
C ASP A 344 -10.17 17.06 0.05
N ASN A 345 -10.89 15.95 0.22
CA ASN A 345 -11.99 15.78 1.17
C ASN A 345 -13.07 16.86 1.04
N PHE A 346 -14.02 16.68 0.12
CA PHE A 346 -15.12 17.62 -0.11
C PHE A 346 -16.49 16.91 -0.11
N CYS A 347 -17.58 17.70 -0.12
CA CYS A 347 -18.95 17.24 0.09
C CYS A 347 -19.13 16.51 1.43
N LEU A 348 -18.65 17.13 2.53
CA LEU A 348 -18.69 16.53 3.87
C LEU A 348 -20.06 16.64 4.55
N PHE A 349 -20.84 17.68 4.23
CA PHE A 349 -22.16 17.94 4.84
C PHE A 349 -23.28 18.16 3.81
N LYS A 350 -22.91 18.52 2.58
CA LYS A 350 -23.80 18.67 1.44
C LYS A 350 -23.28 17.86 0.27
N ASP A 351 -24.20 17.44 -0.59
CA ASP A 351 -23.97 16.59 -1.76
C ASP A 351 -24.51 17.23 -3.01
N ASP A 352 -24.36 16.51 -4.11
CA ASP A 352 -24.58 16.99 -5.46
C ASP A 352 -23.60 18.11 -5.84
N GLY A 353 -22.42 18.07 -5.21
CA GLY A 353 -21.32 18.99 -5.45
C GLY A 353 -20.12 18.30 -6.06
N SER A 354 -19.03 19.05 -6.14
CA SER A 354 -17.77 18.54 -6.66
C SER A 354 -16.53 19.22 -6.10
N GLY A 355 -15.37 18.65 -6.40
CA GLY A 355 -14.09 19.28 -6.10
C GLY A 355 -13.93 20.58 -6.90
N ILE A 356 -14.27 20.55 -8.20
CA ILE A 356 -14.38 21.74 -9.05
C ILE A 356 -15.74 21.75 -9.75
N TYR A 357 -16.50 22.83 -9.57
CA TYR A 357 -17.88 22.98 -10.04
C TYR A 357 -18.06 24.23 -10.91
N THR A 358 -18.93 24.15 -11.91
CA THR A 358 -19.45 25.31 -12.65
C THR A 358 -20.88 25.05 -13.12
N PHE A 359 -21.68 26.11 -13.19
CA PHE A 359 -23.08 26.08 -13.59
C PHE A 359 -23.41 27.34 -14.41
N THR A 360 -24.25 27.18 -15.45
CA THR A 360 -24.79 28.29 -16.23
C THR A 360 -26.29 28.46 -15.99
N GLY A 361 -27.02 27.35 -15.87
CA GLY A 361 -28.47 27.34 -15.65
C GLY A 361 -29.29 27.69 -16.88
N SER A 362 -30.59 27.89 -16.68
CA SER A 362 -31.60 28.09 -17.74
C SER A 362 -31.43 29.39 -18.53
N ALA A 363 -30.69 30.37 -18.01
CA ALA A 363 -30.30 31.56 -18.78
C ALA A 363 -29.40 31.21 -19.97
N ASN A 364 -28.70 30.07 -19.89
CA ASN A 364 -27.93 29.47 -20.97
C ASN A 364 -26.92 30.45 -21.63
N THR A 365 -26.33 31.30 -20.80
CA THR A 365 -25.28 32.24 -21.22
C THR A 365 -24.09 31.46 -21.76
N LYS A 366 -23.68 31.74 -23.00
CA LYS A 366 -22.50 31.11 -23.59
C LYS A 366 -21.23 31.78 -23.04
N TYR A 367 -20.46 31.02 -22.28
CA TYR A 367 -19.11 31.40 -21.84
C TYR A 367 -18.03 30.72 -22.69
N SER A 368 -16.88 31.37 -22.85
CA SER A 368 -15.71 30.83 -23.54
C SER A 368 -14.41 31.00 -22.73
N ASN A 369 -13.32 30.41 -23.24
CA ASN A 369 -11.97 30.53 -22.67
C ASN A 369 -11.89 30.12 -21.19
N ARG A 370 -12.63 29.10 -20.77
CA ARG A 370 -12.59 28.57 -19.40
C ARG A 370 -11.64 27.38 -19.36
N LYS A 371 -10.68 27.39 -18.43
CA LYS A 371 -9.56 26.44 -18.38
C LYS A 371 -9.44 25.84 -16.99
N VAL A 372 -9.48 24.52 -16.90
CA VAL A 372 -9.28 23.74 -15.69
C VAL A 372 -8.12 22.79 -15.93
N ILE A 373 -6.93 23.13 -15.44
CA ILE A 373 -5.67 22.51 -15.90
C ILE A 373 -4.81 22.01 -14.74
N GLY A 374 -4.35 20.75 -14.79
CA GLY A 374 -3.34 20.25 -13.86
C GLY A 374 -3.78 20.22 -12.39
N ASN A 375 -5.09 20.25 -12.09
CA ASN A 375 -5.56 20.16 -10.72
C ASN A 375 -5.52 18.71 -10.24
N ILE A 376 -5.35 18.52 -8.93
CA ILE A 376 -5.43 17.22 -8.26
C ILE A 376 -6.67 17.25 -7.36
N ILE A 377 -7.66 16.43 -7.68
CA ILE A 377 -8.98 16.39 -7.04
C ILE A 377 -9.17 15.00 -6.44
N LEU A 378 -9.24 14.92 -5.12
CA LEU A 378 -9.24 13.65 -4.38
C LEU A 378 -10.39 13.58 -3.37
N ASN A 379 -10.85 12.36 -3.09
CA ASN A 379 -11.69 12.03 -1.95
C ASN A 379 -13.00 12.85 -1.89
N GLY A 380 -13.80 12.77 -2.96
CA GLY A 380 -15.18 13.24 -2.91
C GLY A 380 -16.03 12.25 -2.11
N ILE A 381 -16.51 12.64 -0.92
CA ILE A 381 -17.04 11.67 0.07
C ILE A 381 -18.54 11.41 -0.09
N GLY A 382 -19.31 12.50 -0.23
CA GLY A 382 -20.76 12.48 -0.16
C GLY A 382 -21.33 12.32 1.26
N ALA A 383 -22.06 13.31 1.74
CA ALA A 383 -22.92 13.41 2.91
C ALA A 383 -24.23 12.60 2.79
N ARG A 384 -24.17 11.34 3.22
CA ARG A 384 -25.32 10.42 3.33
C ARG A 384 -26.27 10.78 4.47
N GLU A 385 -25.78 11.38 5.54
CA GLU A 385 -26.62 11.61 6.72
C GLU A 385 -27.65 12.71 6.51
N GLY A 386 -28.90 12.41 6.85
CA GLY A 386 -30.03 13.31 6.63
C GLY A 386 -30.44 13.48 5.16
N SER A 387 -29.96 12.64 4.24
CA SER A 387 -30.47 12.58 2.86
C SER A 387 -31.26 11.29 2.62
N ASP A 388 -31.73 11.11 1.38
CA ASP A 388 -32.37 9.90 0.86
C ASP A 388 -31.37 8.81 0.43
N VAL A 389 -30.07 9.11 0.48
CA VAL A 389 -29.00 8.15 0.17
C VAL A 389 -28.85 7.18 1.33
N ALA A 390 -28.85 5.87 1.04
CA ALA A 390 -28.61 4.87 2.06
C ALA A 390 -27.21 5.04 2.68
N VAL A 391 -27.10 4.89 4.01
CA VAL A 391 -25.84 5.12 4.76
C VAL A 391 -24.72 4.16 4.32
N ASP A 392 -25.09 2.97 3.84
CA ASP A 392 -24.19 1.94 3.32
C ASP A 392 -24.01 1.99 1.79
N SER A 393 -24.61 2.98 1.10
CA SER A 393 -24.46 3.13 -0.34
C SER A 393 -23.01 3.40 -0.72
N LYS A 394 -22.49 2.59 -1.66
CA LYS A 394 -21.17 2.78 -2.27
C LYS A 394 -21.08 4.06 -3.10
N SER A 395 -22.19 4.52 -3.68
CA SER A 395 -22.28 5.83 -4.34
C SER A 395 -23.05 6.82 -3.50
N ALA A 396 -22.42 7.96 -3.21
CA ALA A 396 -23.07 9.15 -2.69
C ALA A 396 -22.72 10.34 -3.59
N PRO A 397 -23.62 11.30 -3.85
CA PRO A 397 -23.46 12.27 -4.94
C PRO A 397 -22.32 13.28 -4.68
N ALA A 398 -21.08 12.90 -4.98
CA ALA A 398 -19.91 13.78 -4.94
C ALA A 398 -19.04 13.52 -6.17
N LYS A 399 -18.80 14.58 -6.95
CA LYS A 399 -18.13 14.49 -8.25
C LYS A 399 -16.73 15.09 -8.20
N GLY A 400 -15.83 14.69 -9.08
CA GLY A 400 -14.50 15.30 -9.15
C GLY A 400 -14.56 16.67 -9.83
N PHE A 401 -14.88 16.65 -11.11
CA PHE A 401 -15.23 17.82 -11.91
C PHE A 401 -16.70 17.73 -12.34
N TYR A 402 -17.45 18.81 -12.13
CA TYR A 402 -18.86 18.88 -12.49
C TYR A 402 -19.13 20.15 -13.31
N ALA A 403 -19.39 19.96 -14.60
CA ALA A 403 -19.94 20.97 -15.50
C ALA A 403 -21.45 20.80 -15.55
N ASP A 404 -22.15 21.55 -14.71
CA ASP A 404 -23.59 21.46 -14.53
C ASP A 404 -24.33 22.33 -15.55
N ASP A 405 -25.66 22.27 -15.51
CA ASP A 405 -26.58 22.68 -16.56
C ASP A 405 -26.10 23.85 -17.44
N ASN A 406 -26.05 23.58 -18.75
CA ASN A 406 -25.70 24.53 -19.81
C ASN A 406 -24.28 25.12 -19.71
N ALA A 407 -23.36 24.50 -18.97
CA ALA A 407 -21.95 24.91 -18.95
C ALA A 407 -21.30 24.78 -20.34
N THR A 408 -20.63 25.84 -20.82
CA THR A 408 -19.93 25.87 -22.13
C THR A 408 -18.46 26.28 -22.16
N GLY A 409 -17.72 25.90 -23.20
CA GLY A 409 -16.43 26.52 -23.54
C GLY A 409 -15.32 26.24 -22.53
N ILE A 410 -15.27 25.00 -22.03
CA ILE A 410 -14.34 24.54 -21.00
C ILE A 410 -13.27 23.64 -21.62
N LEU A 411 -12.01 23.90 -21.31
CA LEU A 411 -10.89 22.98 -21.48
C LEU A 411 -10.56 22.36 -20.12
N LEU A 412 -10.77 21.05 -19.98
CA LEU A 412 -10.33 20.26 -18.84
C LEU A 412 -9.10 19.45 -19.26
N GLU A 413 -7.91 19.84 -18.80
CA GLU A 413 -6.65 19.29 -19.31
C GLU A 413 -5.66 18.87 -18.21
N ASN A 414 -5.04 17.69 -18.35
CA ASN A 414 -3.98 17.19 -17.45
C ASN A 414 -4.38 17.11 -15.96
N ASN A 415 -5.67 17.07 -15.62
CA ASN A 415 -6.12 16.97 -14.23
C ASN A 415 -6.01 15.52 -13.74
N THR A 416 -5.72 15.36 -12.45
CA THR A 416 -5.87 14.09 -11.72
C THR A 416 -7.15 14.13 -10.91
N ILE A 417 -8.04 13.19 -11.13
CA ILE A 417 -9.33 13.09 -10.43
C ILE A 417 -9.48 11.67 -9.89
N ALA A 418 -9.51 11.51 -8.57
CA ALA A 418 -9.57 10.17 -8.00
C ALA A 418 -10.37 10.05 -6.70
N LYS A 419 -10.83 8.83 -6.44
CA LYS A 419 -11.49 8.44 -5.19
C LYS A 419 -12.74 9.27 -4.88
N THR A 420 -13.51 9.62 -5.90
CA THR A 420 -14.83 10.24 -5.70
C THR A 420 -15.90 9.15 -5.57
N SER A 421 -16.82 9.34 -4.62
CA SER A 421 -17.87 8.37 -4.32
C SER A 421 -18.84 8.17 -5.49
N ASP A 422 -18.91 9.12 -6.42
CA ASP A 422 -19.81 9.05 -7.57
C ASP A 422 -19.03 9.18 -8.89
N HIS A 423 -19.08 10.34 -9.54
CA HIS A 423 -18.47 10.55 -10.85
C HIS A 423 -17.09 11.21 -10.76
N GLY A 424 -16.12 10.75 -11.55
CA GLY A 424 -14.85 11.46 -11.74
C GLY A 424 -15.09 12.78 -12.47
N ILE A 425 -15.52 12.68 -13.73
CA ILE A 425 -15.95 13.81 -14.56
C ILE A 425 -17.45 13.67 -14.84
N PHE A 426 -18.23 14.69 -14.50
CA PHE A 426 -19.65 14.76 -14.80
C PHE A 426 -19.99 15.99 -15.64
N ILE A 427 -20.64 15.75 -16.78
CA ILE A 427 -21.14 16.79 -17.68
C ILE A 427 -22.65 16.64 -17.74
N HIS A 428 -23.37 17.63 -17.23
CA HIS A 428 -24.82 17.65 -17.18
C HIS A 428 -25.32 18.80 -18.05
N ASN A 429 -26.01 18.45 -19.15
CA ASN A 429 -26.49 19.41 -20.15
C ASN A 429 -25.41 20.41 -20.67
N GLY A 430 -24.12 20.04 -20.61
CA GLY A 430 -22.99 20.89 -21.02
C GLY A 430 -22.66 20.82 -22.51
N ARG A 431 -22.01 21.85 -23.06
CA ARG A 431 -21.66 21.95 -24.50
C ARG A 431 -20.26 22.51 -24.73
N ASP A 432 -19.66 22.27 -25.90
CA ASP A 432 -18.37 22.88 -26.26
C ASP A 432 -17.29 22.65 -25.17
N ILE A 433 -17.13 21.40 -24.71
CA ILE A 433 -16.19 21.01 -23.64
C ILE A 433 -15.13 20.05 -24.19
N ASN A 434 -13.86 20.35 -23.92
CA ASN A 434 -12.73 19.53 -24.34
C ASN A 434 -12.07 18.88 -23.13
N LEU A 435 -12.03 17.56 -23.10
CA LEU A 435 -11.38 16.73 -22.10
C LEU A 435 -10.08 16.18 -22.71
N ASN A 436 -8.92 16.66 -22.24
CA ASN A 436 -7.62 16.27 -22.79
C ASN A 436 -6.66 15.74 -21.71
N ALA A 437 -6.13 14.53 -21.92
CA ALA A 437 -5.02 14.00 -21.11
C ALA A 437 -5.25 13.99 -19.58
N ASN A 438 -6.50 13.89 -19.13
CA ASN A 438 -6.82 13.78 -17.70
C ASN A 438 -6.61 12.34 -17.20
N THR A 439 -6.17 12.20 -15.96
CA THR A 439 -6.09 10.93 -15.23
C THR A 439 -7.28 10.82 -14.29
N VAL A 440 -8.17 9.86 -14.52
CA VAL A 440 -9.40 9.66 -13.75
C VAL A 440 -9.40 8.24 -13.17
N PHE A 441 -9.31 8.10 -11.85
CA PHE A 441 -8.98 6.83 -11.19
C PHE A 441 -9.86 6.53 -9.97
N ASP A 442 -10.36 5.30 -9.86
CA ASP A 442 -11.00 4.81 -8.62
C ASP A 442 -12.24 5.62 -8.19
N ASN A 443 -13.03 6.04 -9.17
CA ASN A 443 -14.35 6.65 -8.97
C ASN A 443 -15.45 5.63 -9.30
N THR A 444 -16.69 5.78 -8.80
CA THR A 444 -17.79 4.86 -9.18
C THR A 444 -18.00 4.83 -10.69
N ILE A 445 -17.95 6.00 -11.35
CA ILE A 445 -17.94 6.15 -12.81
C ILE A 445 -16.83 7.15 -13.18
N GLN A 446 -15.98 6.83 -14.17
CA GLN A 446 -14.89 7.75 -14.53
C GLN A 446 -15.40 8.96 -15.33
N LEU A 447 -16.18 8.74 -16.38
CA LEU A 447 -16.81 9.78 -17.18
C LEU A 447 -18.32 9.58 -17.26
N ALA A 448 -19.09 10.62 -16.94
CA ALA A 448 -20.53 10.61 -17.17
C ALA A 448 -21.03 11.86 -17.90
N LEU A 449 -21.95 11.63 -18.83
CA LEU A 449 -22.71 12.67 -19.51
C LEU A 449 -24.19 12.37 -19.28
N ALA A 450 -24.96 13.34 -18.81
CA ALA A 450 -26.40 13.20 -18.62
C ALA A 450 -27.13 14.37 -19.28
N HIS A 451 -28.10 14.05 -20.14
CA HIS A 451 -29.00 15.02 -20.73
C HIS A 451 -30.44 14.81 -20.24
N ASP A 452 -31.06 15.87 -19.75
CA ASP A 452 -32.46 15.87 -19.29
C ASP A 452 -33.21 17.18 -19.63
N GLU A 453 -34.33 17.44 -18.96
CA GLU A 453 -35.20 18.61 -19.20
C GLU A 453 -34.71 19.90 -18.51
N LEU A 454 -33.63 19.86 -17.73
CA LEU A 454 -33.09 21.03 -17.02
C LEU A 454 -32.20 21.90 -17.91
N GLY A 455 -31.71 21.36 -19.03
CA GLY A 455 -30.88 22.10 -19.97
C GLY A 455 -30.97 21.63 -21.41
N ASP A 456 -30.13 22.22 -22.26
CA ASP A 456 -30.05 21.90 -23.68
C ASP A 456 -29.33 20.57 -23.90
N ALA A 457 -29.52 20.01 -25.10
CA ALA A 457 -28.80 18.81 -25.53
C ALA A 457 -27.28 18.97 -25.42
N ILE A 458 -26.66 17.95 -24.82
CA ILE A 458 -25.19 17.83 -24.78
C ILE A 458 -24.68 17.74 -26.21
N THR A 459 -23.75 18.63 -26.59
CA THR A 459 -23.15 18.65 -27.92
C THR A 459 -21.70 19.14 -27.87
N ASN A 460 -20.91 18.78 -28.88
CA ASN A 460 -19.51 19.23 -29.03
C ASN A 460 -18.62 18.90 -27.82
N ILE A 461 -18.84 17.75 -27.17
CA ILE A 461 -17.88 17.22 -26.21
C ILE A 461 -16.75 16.54 -26.99
N THR A 462 -15.50 16.85 -26.66
CA THR A 462 -14.35 16.10 -27.19
C THR A 462 -13.60 15.43 -26.04
N SER A 463 -13.23 14.16 -26.19
CA SER A 463 -12.46 13.42 -25.18
C SER A 463 -11.31 12.69 -25.83
N THR A 464 -10.07 13.10 -25.53
CA THR A 464 -8.87 12.46 -26.08
C THR A 464 -7.70 12.41 -25.11
N GLY A 465 -6.89 11.36 -25.22
CA GLY A 465 -5.69 11.17 -24.41
C GLY A 465 -5.95 10.87 -22.93
N ASN A 466 -7.20 10.80 -22.50
CA ASN A 466 -7.56 10.62 -21.09
C ASN A 466 -7.32 9.17 -20.64
N ILE A 467 -6.89 9.00 -19.40
CA ILE A 467 -6.80 7.72 -18.72
C ILE A 467 -8.03 7.60 -17.83
N PHE A 468 -8.99 6.77 -18.23
CA PHE A 468 -10.12 6.38 -17.40
C PHE A 468 -9.80 5.02 -16.80
N PHE A 469 -9.55 4.99 -15.49
CA PHE A 469 -9.07 3.80 -14.80
C PHE A 469 -10.07 3.36 -13.72
N SER A 470 -10.69 2.20 -13.94
CA SER A 470 -11.58 1.54 -12.99
C SER A 470 -10.77 0.50 -12.19
N LYS A 471 -10.57 0.80 -10.90
CA LYS A 471 -9.76 0.01 -9.96
C LYS A 471 -10.43 -1.32 -9.62
N THR A 472 -11.76 -1.33 -9.49
CA THR A 472 -12.54 -2.52 -9.16
C THR A 472 -13.54 -2.90 -10.27
N PRO A 473 -14.00 -4.16 -10.33
CA PRO A 473 -15.00 -4.59 -11.30
C PRO A 473 -16.37 -3.90 -11.20
N ASP A 474 -16.74 -3.29 -10.08
CA ASP A 474 -18.02 -2.56 -9.96
C ASP A 474 -17.98 -1.12 -10.49
N GLN A 475 -16.80 -0.60 -10.83
CA GLN A 475 -16.63 0.74 -11.39
C GLN A 475 -16.77 0.72 -12.92
N LEU A 476 -17.48 1.72 -13.46
CA LEU A 476 -17.61 1.90 -14.91
C LEU A 476 -16.58 2.91 -15.44
N ILE A 477 -16.21 2.72 -16.71
CA ILE A 477 -15.45 3.71 -17.47
C ILE A 477 -16.36 4.88 -17.86
N GLY A 478 -17.53 4.57 -18.40
CA GLY A 478 -18.45 5.57 -18.95
C GLY A 478 -19.91 5.32 -18.58
N LYS A 479 -20.66 6.40 -18.32
CA LYS A 479 -22.13 6.38 -18.27
C LYS A 479 -22.69 7.54 -19.12
N PHE A 480 -23.40 7.21 -20.19
CA PHE A 480 -23.95 8.20 -21.13
C PHE A 480 -25.48 8.10 -21.13
N SER A 481 -26.15 9.10 -20.55
CA SER A 481 -27.60 9.15 -20.40
C SER A 481 -28.19 10.26 -21.25
N ASN A 482 -29.11 9.91 -22.14
CA ASN A 482 -29.79 10.84 -23.02
C ASN A 482 -31.32 10.65 -22.93
N LYS A 483 -32.05 11.74 -22.72
CA LYS A 483 -33.53 11.75 -22.79
C LYS A 483 -34.08 11.46 -24.19
N ASP A 484 -33.24 11.59 -25.21
CA ASP A 484 -33.48 11.17 -26.59
C ASP A 484 -32.68 9.90 -26.93
N ALA A 485 -32.83 9.38 -28.16
CA ALA A 485 -32.00 8.27 -28.68
C ALA A 485 -30.82 8.75 -29.52
N ASP A 486 -30.04 9.70 -29.01
CA ASP A 486 -28.86 10.25 -29.70
C ASP A 486 -27.61 10.32 -28.80
N ILE A 487 -27.10 9.15 -28.40
CA ILE A 487 -25.83 9.08 -27.66
C ILE A 487 -24.65 9.54 -28.53
N ALA A 488 -24.70 9.27 -29.84
CA ALA A 488 -23.60 9.60 -30.75
C ALA A 488 -23.45 11.12 -30.96
N GLY A 489 -24.54 11.89 -30.91
CA GLY A 489 -24.56 13.35 -31.06
C GLY A 489 -23.94 14.12 -29.90
N MET A 490 -23.74 13.48 -28.74
CA MET A 490 -23.16 14.13 -27.56
C MET A 490 -21.73 14.64 -27.79
N GLY A 491 -20.94 13.96 -28.60
CA GLY A 491 -19.54 14.32 -28.79
C GLY A 491 -18.72 13.36 -29.63
N LYS A 492 -17.41 13.56 -29.59
CA LYS A 492 -16.40 12.72 -30.23
C LYS A 492 -15.38 12.27 -29.19
N PHE A 493 -15.32 10.97 -28.96
CA PHE A 493 -14.34 10.36 -28.06
C PHE A 493 -13.38 9.53 -28.91
N ASP A 494 -12.07 9.75 -28.74
CA ASP A 494 -11.05 8.95 -29.43
C ASP A 494 -9.69 9.03 -28.73
N ASN A 495 -8.84 8.00 -28.94
CA ASN A 495 -7.47 7.96 -28.42
C ASN A 495 -7.41 8.11 -26.88
N ASN A 496 -8.36 7.51 -26.18
CA ASN A 496 -8.35 7.40 -24.71
C ASN A 496 -7.77 6.05 -24.27
N PHE A 497 -7.58 5.88 -22.96
CA PHE A 497 -7.21 4.62 -22.33
C PHE A 497 -8.31 4.19 -21.37
N TYR A 498 -8.97 3.07 -21.65
CA TYR A 498 -10.02 2.50 -20.82
C TYR A 498 -9.44 1.33 -20.03
N VAL A 499 -8.90 1.65 -18.85
CA VAL A 499 -8.09 0.73 -18.05
C VAL A 499 -8.95 0.15 -16.93
N ARG A 500 -9.47 -1.06 -17.13
CA ARG A 500 -10.15 -1.87 -16.11
C ARG A 500 -9.52 -3.26 -16.05
N PRO A 501 -8.40 -3.43 -15.33
CA PRO A 501 -7.54 -4.61 -15.45
C PRO A 501 -8.17 -5.88 -14.88
N PHE A 502 -9.14 -5.77 -13.98
CA PHE A 502 -9.84 -6.93 -13.41
C PHE A 502 -11.04 -7.39 -14.25
N ASP A 503 -11.63 -6.54 -15.07
CA ASP A 503 -12.81 -6.87 -15.88
C ASP A 503 -12.97 -5.95 -17.10
N GLN A 504 -12.83 -6.50 -18.30
CA GLN A 504 -12.99 -5.73 -19.54
C GLN A 504 -14.42 -5.78 -20.12
N ALA A 505 -15.34 -6.54 -19.52
CA ALA A 505 -16.71 -6.62 -19.98
C ALA A 505 -17.56 -5.48 -19.40
N ASN A 506 -18.56 -4.97 -20.15
CA ASN A 506 -19.55 -4.02 -19.63
C ASN A 506 -18.93 -2.75 -18.99
N ILE A 507 -18.01 -2.11 -19.71
CA ILE A 507 -17.26 -0.94 -19.20
C ILE A 507 -18.03 0.37 -19.38
N ILE A 508 -18.96 0.44 -20.34
CA ILE A 508 -19.75 1.64 -20.65
C ILE A 508 -21.23 1.31 -20.55
N GLN A 509 -21.97 2.12 -19.82
CA GLN A 509 -23.43 2.11 -19.79
C GLN A 509 -23.98 3.23 -20.67
N THR A 510 -24.98 2.91 -21.50
CA THR A 510 -25.83 3.92 -22.13
C THR A 510 -27.25 3.82 -21.61
N GLU A 511 -27.89 4.96 -21.52
CA GLU A 511 -29.31 5.11 -21.18
C GLU A 511 -29.93 5.98 -22.27
N GLN A 512 -30.91 5.46 -23.00
CA GLN A 512 -31.62 6.20 -24.04
C GLN A 512 -33.08 6.36 -23.67
N PHE A 513 -33.68 7.44 -24.14
CA PHE A 513 -35.03 7.83 -23.75
C PHE A 513 -35.18 7.95 -22.23
N ALA A 514 -34.12 8.45 -21.58
CA ALA A 514 -34.10 8.72 -20.15
C ALA A 514 -35.34 9.53 -19.74
N GLN A 515 -35.94 9.16 -18.61
CA GLN A 515 -37.16 9.80 -18.07
C GLN A 515 -38.44 9.58 -18.91
N SER A 516 -38.44 8.67 -19.88
CA SER A 516 -39.63 8.28 -20.64
C SER A 516 -40.07 6.83 -20.36
N SER A 517 -41.30 6.48 -20.75
CA SER A 517 -41.79 5.08 -20.72
C SER A 517 -41.05 4.15 -21.70
N SER A 518 -40.30 4.71 -22.65
CA SER A 518 -39.50 3.98 -23.63
C SER A 518 -38.03 3.84 -23.20
N TYR A 519 -37.72 4.12 -21.92
CA TYR A 519 -36.39 4.02 -21.35
C TYR A 519 -35.72 2.69 -21.67
N THR A 520 -34.48 2.76 -22.14
CA THR A 520 -33.62 1.59 -22.32
C THR A 520 -32.26 1.84 -21.70
N SER A 521 -31.69 0.80 -21.09
CA SER A 521 -30.32 0.82 -20.57
C SER A 521 -29.55 -0.37 -21.14
N LYS A 522 -28.31 -0.13 -21.57
CA LYS A 522 -27.46 -1.18 -22.12
C LYS A 522 -26.00 -0.98 -21.73
N LEU A 523 -25.33 -2.10 -21.48
CA LEU A 523 -23.89 -2.15 -21.20
C LEU A 523 -23.12 -2.60 -22.44
N TYR A 524 -21.92 -2.03 -22.60
CA TYR A 524 -21.02 -2.26 -23.72
C TYR A 524 -19.60 -2.53 -23.21
N ASP A 525 -18.93 -3.49 -23.84
CA ASP A 525 -17.46 -3.51 -23.85
C ASP A 525 -16.92 -2.51 -24.89
N LEU A 526 -15.58 -2.34 -24.95
CA LEU A 526 -14.98 -1.38 -25.88
C LEU A 526 -15.26 -1.69 -27.36
N ASP A 527 -15.24 -2.96 -27.76
CA ASP A 527 -15.44 -3.36 -29.16
C ASP A 527 -16.88 -3.12 -29.62
N SER A 528 -17.86 -3.50 -28.79
CA SER A 528 -19.27 -3.29 -29.08
C SER A 528 -19.66 -1.81 -29.00
N TRP A 529 -19.02 -1.03 -28.14
CA TRP A 529 -19.13 0.44 -28.11
C TRP A 529 -18.66 1.05 -29.44
N LYS A 530 -17.43 0.74 -29.86
CA LYS A 530 -16.86 1.15 -31.16
C LYS A 530 -17.77 0.79 -32.31
N TYR A 531 -18.30 -0.44 -32.30
CA TYR A 531 -19.19 -0.91 -33.35
C TYR A 531 -20.52 -0.16 -33.38
N SER A 532 -21.14 0.04 -32.22
CA SER A 532 -22.52 0.57 -32.12
C SER A 532 -22.59 2.07 -32.36
N PHE A 533 -21.63 2.84 -31.82
CA PHE A 533 -21.67 4.30 -31.86
C PHE A 533 -20.61 4.92 -32.78
N LYS A 534 -19.71 4.12 -33.35
CA LYS A 534 -18.61 4.59 -34.23
C LYS A 534 -17.69 5.61 -33.55
N GLN A 535 -17.50 5.46 -32.24
CA GLN A 535 -16.62 6.28 -31.41
C GLN A 535 -15.42 5.46 -30.91
N ASP A 536 -14.42 6.13 -30.34
CA ASP A 536 -13.27 5.53 -29.66
C ASP A 536 -12.40 4.61 -30.54
N GLY A 537 -12.34 4.83 -31.86
CA GLY A 537 -11.66 3.94 -32.80
C GLY A 537 -10.20 3.60 -32.43
N SER A 538 -9.45 4.58 -31.92
CA SER A 538 -8.05 4.48 -31.50
C SER A 538 -7.87 4.29 -29.99
N THR A 539 -8.96 4.21 -29.22
CA THR A 539 -8.93 4.00 -27.77
C THR A 539 -8.46 2.58 -27.43
N SER A 540 -7.57 2.49 -26.45
CA SER A 540 -6.93 1.24 -26.01
C SER A 540 -7.53 0.71 -24.70
N PRO A 541 -7.73 -0.62 -24.56
CA PRO A 541 -8.17 -1.23 -23.30
C PRO A 541 -6.99 -1.34 -22.32
N SER A 542 -7.20 -1.97 -21.16
CA SER A 542 -6.10 -2.27 -20.23
C SER A 542 -4.97 -3.06 -20.92
N PRO A 543 -3.70 -2.68 -20.67
CA PRO A 543 -2.55 -3.40 -21.22
C PRO A 543 -2.32 -4.76 -20.53
N VAL A 544 -2.83 -4.93 -19.31
CA VAL A 544 -2.68 -6.14 -18.49
C VAL A 544 -4.04 -6.52 -17.91
N ILE A 545 -4.33 -7.82 -17.92
CA ILE A 545 -5.46 -8.41 -17.20
C ILE A 545 -4.96 -9.00 -15.89
N LEU A 546 -5.59 -8.61 -14.80
CA LEU A 546 -5.30 -9.10 -13.46
C LEU A 546 -6.35 -10.15 -13.04
N PRO A 547 -5.95 -11.18 -12.27
CA PRO A 547 -6.90 -12.15 -11.77
C PRO A 547 -7.88 -11.50 -10.79
N GLN A 548 -9.19 -11.73 -10.96
CA GLN A 548 -10.22 -11.26 -10.01
C GLN A 548 -10.14 -11.99 -8.66
N PHE A 549 -9.61 -13.21 -8.66
CA PHE A 549 -9.48 -14.06 -7.49
C PHE A 549 -8.33 -15.05 -7.66
N LYS A 550 -7.90 -15.63 -6.53
CA LYS A 550 -6.99 -16.76 -6.45
C LYS A 550 -7.75 -17.99 -5.94
N LEU A 551 -7.78 -19.05 -6.74
CA LEU A 551 -8.29 -20.35 -6.31
C LEU A 551 -7.26 -21.03 -5.41
N ASN A 552 -7.65 -21.34 -4.17
CA ASN A 552 -6.83 -22.11 -3.24
C ASN A 552 -7.07 -23.61 -3.41
N SER A 553 -8.34 -24.02 -3.45
CA SER A 553 -8.73 -25.41 -3.68
C SER A 553 -10.20 -25.53 -4.07
N TYR A 554 -10.53 -26.60 -4.81
CA TYR A 554 -11.93 -27.03 -4.98
C TYR A 554 -12.38 -27.85 -3.78
N ILE A 555 -13.66 -27.76 -3.45
CA ILE A 555 -14.31 -28.48 -2.36
C ILE A 555 -15.36 -29.41 -2.97
N GLY A 556 -15.16 -30.71 -2.82
CA GLY A 556 -16.06 -31.75 -3.34
C GLY A 556 -15.97 -31.96 -4.87
N ASN A 557 -16.92 -32.76 -5.38
CA ASN A 557 -17.00 -33.12 -6.79
C ASN A 557 -17.73 -32.06 -7.62
N ASN A 558 -17.64 -32.18 -8.96
CA ASN A 558 -18.46 -31.38 -9.87
C ASN A 558 -19.95 -31.58 -9.54
N ARG A 559 -20.67 -30.48 -9.33
CA ARG A 559 -22.09 -30.47 -8.96
C ARG A 559 -23.01 -30.67 -10.15
N TYR A 560 -22.49 -30.58 -11.37
CA TYR A 560 -23.18 -31.00 -12.59
C TYR A 560 -22.49 -32.21 -13.20
N GLN A 561 -23.18 -33.36 -13.24
CA GLN A 561 -22.53 -34.62 -13.63
C GLN A 561 -22.29 -34.76 -15.14
N ASN A 562 -23.19 -34.25 -15.99
CA ASN A 562 -23.08 -34.36 -17.44
C ASN A 562 -22.31 -33.18 -18.06
N GLY A 563 -21.24 -32.72 -17.39
CA GLY A 563 -20.47 -31.52 -17.76
C GLY A 563 -19.59 -31.69 -19.00
N ASN A 564 -19.10 -32.91 -19.26
CA ASN A 564 -18.21 -33.24 -20.38
C ASN A 564 -18.95 -33.61 -21.67
N PHE A 565 -20.28 -33.77 -21.59
CA PHE A 565 -21.14 -34.14 -22.73
C PHE A 565 -20.59 -35.30 -23.60
N ASP A 566 -19.97 -36.31 -23.01
CA ASP A 566 -19.29 -37.39 -23.75
C ASP A 566 -20.23 -38.26 -24.59
N ASN A 567 -21.50 -38.39 -24.18
CA ASN A 567 -22.45 -39.35 -24.77
C ASN A 567 -23.84 -38.77 -25.10
N ASN A 568 -24.22 -37.62 -24.54
CA ASN A 568 -25.55 -36.99 -24.75
C ASN A 568 -25.59 -35.55 -24.20
N ALA A 569 -26.67 -34.83 -24.51
CA ALA A 569 -26.96 -33.48 -24.04
C ALA A 569 -28.11 -33.42 -23.01
N ASN A 570 -28.33 -34.46 -22.21
CA ASN A 570 -29.40 -34.51 -21.22
C ASN A 570 -29.10 -33.64 -20.00
N GLY A 571 -30.16 -33.27 -19.25
CA GLY A 571 -30.04 -32.54 -17.98
C GLY A 571 -30.00 -31.01 -18.12
N ILE A 572 -30.29 -30.49 -19.32
CA ILE A 572 -30.32 -29.06 -19.62
C ILE A 572 -31.72 -28.63 -20.05
N MET A 573 -32.02 -27.35 -19.87
CA MET A 573 -33.18 -26.71 -20.50
C MET A 573 -32.69 -25.50 -21.29
N PHE A 574 -33.09 -25.41 -22.55
CA PHE A 574 -32.72 -24.30 -23.42
C PHE A 574 -33.96 -23.74 -24.11
N TYR A 575 -34.18 -22.43 -23.97
CA TYR A 575 -35.32 -21.74 -24.56
C TYR A 575 -34.93 -20.34 -25.02
N ALA A 576 -35.71 -19.79 -25.96
CA ALA A 576 -35.60 -18.40 -26.38
C ALA A 576 -36.65 -17.53 -25.67
N SER A 577 -36.36 -16.24 -25.55
CA SER A 577 -37.30 -15.19 -25.15
C SER A 577 -38.55 -15.14 -26.05
N SER A 578 -38.39 -15.52 -27.32
CA SER A 578 -39.47 -15.73 -28.29
C SER A 578 -39.01 -16.68 -29.40
N GLY A 579 -39.95 -17.39 -30.03
CA GLY A 579 -39.62 -18.35 -31.10
C GLY A 579 -39.07 -19.69 -30.58
N SER A 580 -38.46 -20.48 -31.46
CA SER A 580 -37.92 -21.81 -31.15
C SER A 580 -36.39 -21.78 -31.02
N ALA A 581 -35.88 -22.21 -29.87
CA ALA A 581 -34.46 -22.49 -29.66
C ALA A 581 -34.22 -24.00 -29.75
N THR A 582 -33.07 -24.42 -30.27
CA THR A 582 -32.71 -25.84 -30.39
C THR A 582 -31.42 -26.13 -29.64
N SER A 583 -31.43 -27.20 -28.85
CA SER A 583 -30.24 -27.76 -28.20
C SER A 583 -30.02 -29.19 -28.69
N GLY A 584 -28.77 -29.65 -28.73
CA GLY A 584 -28.46 -31.00 -29.15
C GLY A 584 -27.04 -31.42 -28.82
N TRP A 585 -26.81 -32.73 -28.80
CA TRP A 585 -25.48 -33.30 -28.68
C TRP A 585 -24.78 -33.27 -30.04
N ASP A 586 -23.58 -32.71 -30.09
CA ASP A 586 -22.75 -32.62 -31.29
C ASP A 586 -21.44 -33.40 -31.07
N ASN A 587 -21.29 -34.48 -31.84
CA ASN A 587 -20.14 -35.39 -31.82
C ASN A 587 -19.22 -35.23 -33.04
N SER A 588 -19.32 -34.10 -33.76
CA SER A 588 -18.45 -33.78 -34.90
C SER A 588 -17.03 -33.34 -34.50
N ASN A 589 -16.66 -33.46 -33.21
CA ASN A 589 -15.39 -33.01 -32.64
C ASN A 589 -15.12 -31.50 -32.81
N LYS A 590 -16.18 -30.68 -32.81
CA LYS A 590 -16.10 -29.22 -32.99
C LYS A 590 -15.23 -28.52 -31.93
N MET A 591 -15.14 -29.08 -30.72
CA MET A 591 -14.42 -28.51 -29.57
C MET A 591 -13.22 -29.33 -29.11
N GLY A 592 -12.83 -30.38 -29.86
CA GLY A 592 -11.79 -31.34 -29.46
C GLY A 592 -12.27 -32.78 -29.61
N SER A 593 -11.55 -33.74 -29.03
CA SER A 593 -11.94 -35.15 -29.00
C SER A 593 -13.10 -35.38 -28.03
N GLY A 594 -14.28 -35.76 -28.52
CA GLY A 594 -15.46 -36.02 -27.69
C GLY A 594 -16.75 -35.39 -28.22
N GLY A 595 -17.82 -35.48 -27.41
CA GLY A 595 -19.09 -34.80 -27.68
C GLY A 595 -19.15 -33.40 -27.05
N SER A 596 -20.09 -32.56 -27.49
CA SER A 596 -20.30 -31.21 -26.95
C SER A 596 -21.79 -30.83 -26.98
N LEU A 597 -22.19 -29.85 -26.18
CA LEU A 597 -23.55 -29.30 -26.20
C LEU A 597 -23.63 -28.18 -27.26
N LYS A 598 -24.39 -28.40 -28.33
CA LYS A 598 -24.69 -27.39 -29.35
C LYS A 598 -25.99 -26.66 -29.05
N LEU A 599 -25.95 -25.33 -29.14
CA LEU A 599 -27.08 -24.45 -28.85
C LEU A 599 -27.26 -23.48 -30.01
N THR A 600 -28.46 -23.42 -30.57
CA THR A 600 -28.81 -22.52 -31.68
C THR A 600 -30.11 -21.79 -31.35
N SER A 601 -30.10 -20.46 -31.47
CA SER A 601 -31.29 -19.63 -31.29
C SER A 601 -31.28 -18.46 -32.25
N SER A 602 -32.44 -18.14 -32.82
CA SER A 602 -32.66 -16.93 -33.63
C SER A 602 -32.89 -15.68 -32.78
N ASN A 603 -33.24 -15.85 -31.50
CA ASN A 603 -33.59 -14.76 -30.57
C ASN A 603 -32.78 -14.86 -29.26
N PRO A 604 -32.81 -13.82 -28.39
CA PRO A 604 -32.22 -13.92 -27.06
C PRO A 604 -32.64 -15.20 -26.35
N SER A 605 -31.70 -15.90 -25.72
CA SER A 605 -31.88 -17.28 -25.24
C SER A 605 -31.24 -17.54 -23.89
N PHE A 606 -31.75 -18.57 -23.22
CA PHE A 606 -31.36 -18.95 -21.87
C PHE A 606 -31.12 -20.47 -21.81
N LEU A 607 -29.91 -20.86 -21.43
CA LEU A 607 -29.56 -22.23 -21.05
C LEU A 607 -29.55 -22.34 -19.54
N LEU A 608 -30.31 -23.29 -19.00
CA LEU A 608 -30.42 -23.57 -17.58
C LEU A 608 -29.89 -24.96 -17.28
N ILE A 609 -29.02 -25.04 -16.28
CA ILE A 609 -28.44 -26.29 -15.78
C ILE A 609 -28.71 -26.37 -14.29
N ASN A 610 -29.63 -27.26 -13.89
CA ASN A 610 -29.95 -27.48 -12.47
C ASN A 610 -28.82 -28.27 -11.79
N PHE A 611 -28.38 -27.79 -10.62
CA PHE A 611 -27.32 -28.43 -9.84
C PHE A 611 -27.68 -28.60 -8.34
N GLY A 612 -28.92 -28.26 -7.94
CA GLY A 612 -29.39 -28.29 -6.56
C GLY A 612 -29.08 -27.01 -5.77
N SER A 613 -28.69 -27.13 -4.50
CA SER A 613 -28.64 -26.02 -3.55
C SER A 613 -27.37 -25.15 -3.58
N VAL A 614 -27.48 -23.88 -3.18
CA VAL A 614 -26.35 -22.99 -2.86
C VAL A 614 -26.52 -22.38 -1.46
N ASP A 615 -25.42 -21.88 -0.89
CA ASP A 615 -25.38 -21.28 0.45
C ASP A 615 -24.57 -19.98 0.43
N ALA A 616 -25.06 -18.96 1.13
CA ALA A 616 -24.46 -17.63 1.18
C ALA A 616 -23.09 -17.56 1.88
N SER A 617 -22.78 -18.52 2.75
CA SER A 617 -21.47 -18.64 3.39
C SER A 617 -20.39 -19.20 2.47
N LYS A 618 -20.76 -19.69 1.28
CA LYS A 618 -19.88 -20.42 0.36
C LYS A 618 -19.59 -19.63 -0.91
N LYS A 619 -18.53 -20.06 -1.60
CA LYS A 619 -18.13 -19.53 -2.91
C LYS A 619 -18.08 -20.66 -3.92
N TYR A 620 -18.40 -20.34 -5.17
CA TYR A 620 -18.51 -21.33 -6.23
C TYR A 620 -17.75 -20.85 -7.47
N ILE A 621 -17.06 -21.77 -8.14
CA ILE A 621 -16.46 -21.53 -9.45
C ILE A 621 -17.22 -22.33 -10.49
N LEU A 622 -17.58 -21.64 -11.57
CA LEU A 622 -18.03 -22.21 -12.82
C LEU A 622 -16.88 -22.15 -13.83
N ARG A 623 -16.41 -23.30 -14.29
CA ARG A 623 -15.46 -23.44 -15.39
C ARG A 623 -16.15 -24.08 -16.57
N PHE A 624 -15.91 -23.58 -17.77
CA PHE A 624 -16.48 -24.14 -19.00
C PHE A 624 -15.65 -23.76 -20.21
N THR A 625 -15.69 -24.58 -21.24
CA THR A 625 -15.14 -24.29 -22.55
C THR A 625 -16.27 -23.89 -23.49
N VAL A 626 -16.06 -22.87 -24.33
CA VAL A 626 -17.06 -22.36 -25.27
C VAL A 626 -16.45 -22.02 -26.62
N VAL A 627 -17.21 -22.26 -27.70
CA VAL A 627 -16.92 -21.74 -29.05
C VAL A 627 -18.21 -21.30 -29.73
N GLY A 628 -18.17 -20.22 -30.50
CA GLY A 628 -19.30 -19.67 -31.24
C GLY A 628 -19.12 -19.74 -32.76
N ASN A 629 -20.22 -19.59 -33.49
CA ASN A 629 -20.18 -19.35 -34.93
C ASN A 629 -19.68 -17.94 -35.29
N ARG A 630 -19.71 -17.02 -34.32
CA ARG A 630 -19.17 -15.66 -34.37
C ARG A 630 -18.75 -15.23 -32.96
N GLU A 631 -18.05 -14.10 -32.86
CA GLU A 631 -17.81 -13.47 -31.56
C GLU A 631 -19.11 -12.85 -31.01
N ALA A 632 -19.41 -13.11 -29.75
CA ALA A 632 -20.59 -12.57 -29.06
C ALA A 632 -20.43 -12.66 -27.54
N ASN A 633 -21.04 -11.74 -26.81
CA ASN A 633 -21.07 -11.81 -25.34
C ASN A 633 -22.23 -12.68 -24.86
N ILE A 634 -21.96 -13.54 -23.87
CA ILE A 634 -22.97 -14.25 -23.08
C ILE A 634 -22.71 -14.00 -21.59
N SER A 635 -23.74 -14.12 -20.77
CA SER A 635 -23.64 -13.92 -19.32
C SER A 635 -23.91 -15.23 -18.58
N ALA A 636 -23.10 -15.54 -17.58
CA ALA A 636 -23.24 -16.67 -16.69
C ALA A 636 -23.57 -16.20 -15.26
N PHE A 637 -24.61 -16.76 -14.65
CA PHE A 637 -25.01 -16.44 -13.28
C PHE A 637 -25.84 -17.56 -12.64
N ILE A 638 -26.06 -17.47 -11.34
CA ILE A 638 -26.94 -18.37 -10.59
C ILE A 638 -28.29 -17.69 -10.38
N ARG A 639 -29.36 -18.44 -10.62
CA ARG A 639 -30.74 -18.02 -10.30
C ARG A 639 -31.52 -19.15 -9.63
N GLN A 640 -32.65 -18.79 -9.04
CA GLN A 640 -33.63 -19.78 -8.58
C GLN A 640 -34.16 -20.59 -9.76
N PHE A 641 -34.15 -21.91 -9.64
CA PHE A 641 -34.67 -22.78 -10.70
C PHE A 641 -36.20 -22.67 -10.79
N ASN A 642 -36.86 -22.59 -9.64
CA ASN A 642 -38.30 -22.38 -9.53
C ASN A 642 -38.65 -20.88 -9.50
N SER A 643 -39.93 -20.58 -9.69
CA SER A 643 -40.48 -19.22 -9.53
C SER A 643 -40.10 -18.67 -8.15
N PRO A 644 -39.69 -17.39 -8.00
CA PRO A 644 -39.78 -16.29 -8.98
C PRO A 644 -38.59 -16.14 -9.93
N HIS A 645 -37.69 -17.12 -10.03
CA HIS A 645 -36.56 -17.09 -10.97
C HIS A 645 -35.55 -15.95 -10.72
N ALA A 646 -35.47 -15.44 -9.48
CA ALA A 646 -34.59 -14.33 -9.15
C ALA A 646 -33.11 -14.70 -9.35
N ILE A 647 -32.32 -13.76 -9.88
CA ILE A 647 -30.85 -13.85 -9.87
C ILE A 647 -30.37 -13.77 -8.42
N ILE A 648 -29.53 -14.70 -8.01
CA ILE A 648 -29.07 -14.83 -6.63
C ILE A 648 -27.55 -14.76 -6.49
N SER A 649 -26.81 -14.51 -7.56
CA SER A 649 -25.36 -14.30 -7.55
C SER A 649 -24.94 -13.05 -8.34
N SER A 650 -23.65 -12.75 -8.33
CA SER A 650 -23.02 -11.91 -9.36
C SER A 650 -23.24 -12.51 -10.75
N VAL A 651 -23.22 -11.63 -11.77
CA VAL A 651 -23.30 -11.99 -13.19
C VAL A 651 -21.90 -11.85 -13.80
N SER A 652 -21.42 -12.91 -14.43
CA SER A 652 -20.14 -12.90 -15.16
C SER A 652 -20.41 -12.87 -16.66
N THR A 653 -19.95 -11.84 -17.35
CA THR A 653 -20.04 -11.76 -18.82
C THR A 653 -18.76 -12.31 -19.45
N VAL A 654 -18.90 -13.19 -20.44
CA VAL A 654 -17.78 -13.75 -21.21
C VAL A 654 -17.97 -13.52 -22.70
N LYS A 655 -16.87 -13.23 -23.40
CA LYS A 655 -16.86 -13.08 -24.86
C LYS A 655 -16.63 -14.43 -25.52
N VAL A 656 -17.67 -15.02 -26.09
CA VAL A 656 -17.54 -16.23 -26.91
C VAL A 656 -16.72 -15.89 -28.16
N GLN A 657 -15.77 -16.76 -28.51
CA GLN A 657 -14.89 -16.61 -29.68
C GLN A 657 -15.20 -17.68 -30.73
N THR A 658 -14.74 -17.49 -31.96
CA THR A 658 -14.83 -18.49 -33.04
C THR A 658 -13.84 -19.65 -32.88
N MET A 659 -12.89 -19.49 -31.95
CA MET A 659 -12.00 -20.55 -31.47
C MET A 659 -12.40 -20.96 -30.05
N SER A 660 -12.17 -22.24 -29.72
CA SER A 660 -12.47 -22.78 -28.40
C SER A 660 -11.67 -22.04 -27.32
N LYS A 661 -12.36 -21.61 -26.26
CA LYS A 661 -11.76 -20.91 -25.13
C LYS A 661 -12.40 -21.34 -23.81
N THR A 662 -11.59 -21.50 -22.79
CA THR A 662 -12.03 -21.86 -21.43
C THR A 662 -12.13 -20.60 -20.57
N TYR A 663 -13.23 -20.51 -19.81
CA TYR A 663 -13.52 -19.44 -18.87
C TYR A 663 -13.70 -20.00 -17.47
N GLU A 664 -13.38 -19.18 -16.46
CA GLU A 664 -13.68 -19.42 -15.05
C GLU A 664 -14.43 -18.21 -14.49
N CYS A 665 -15.56 -18.44 -13.83
CA CYS A 665 -16.43 -17.43 -13.25
C CYS A 665 -16.59 -17.69 -11.76
N LEU A 666 -16.34 -16.67 -10.94
CA LEU A 666 -16.54 -16.72 -9.49
C LEU A 666 -17.92 -16.18 -9.12
N PHE A 667 -18.70 -16.99 -8.40
CA PHE A 667 -19.92 -16.56 -7.73
C PHE A 667 -19.66 -16.51 -6.23
N SER A 668 -19.45 -15.30 -5.71
CA SER A 668 -19.22 -15.05 -4.29
C SER A 668 -20.53 -14.68 -3.60
N PHE A 669 -20.77 -15.25 -2.41
CA PHE A 669 -21.89 -14.93 -1.53
C PHE A 669 -23.27 -14.99 -2.22
N PRO A 670 -23.64 -16.10 -2.87
CA PRO A 670 -24.98 -16.21 -3.45
C PRO A 670 -26.05 -16.14 -2.34
N LYS A 671 -27.29 -15.78 -2.64
CA LYS A 671 -28.37 -15.99 -1.65
C LYS A 671 -28.58 -17.50 -1.47
N THR A 672 -28.72 -17.97 -0.22
CA THR A 672 -29.00 -19.38 0.07
C THR A 672 -30.29 -19.81 -0.62
N GLU A 673 -30.24 -20.91 -1.37
CA GLU A 673 -31.36 -21.42 -2.16
C GLU A 673 -31.28 -22.95 -2.22
N ALA A 674 -32.41 -23.64 -2.03
CA ALA A 674 -32.45 -25.10 -2.02
C ALA A 674 -32.40 -25.69 -3.43
N ASN A 675 -32.92 -24.96 -4.43
CA ASN A 675 -32.96 -25.41 -5.82
C ASN A 675 -32.60 -24.29 -6.80
N ALA A 676 -31.34 -24.26 -7.22
CA ALA A 676 -30.76 -23.27 -8.10
C ALA A 676 -30.24 -23.87 -9.41
N CYS A 677 -29.99 -23.01 -10.39
CA CYS A 677 -29.39 -23.39 -11.67
C CYS A 677 -28.35 -22.39 -12.14
N ILE A 678 -27.36 -22.89 -12.87
CA ILE A 678 -26.49 -22.05 -13.70
C ILE A 678 -27.31 -21.62 -14.89
N THR A 679 -27.30 -20.32 -15.17
CA THR A 679 -27.93 -19.75 -16.34
C THR A 679 -26.86 -19.14 -17.23
N PHE A 680 -26.80 -19.60 -18.47
CA PHE A 680 -26.12 -18.86 -19.54
C PHE A 680 -27.20 -18.09 -20.33
N SER A 681 -27.12 -16.76 -20.30
CA SER A 681 -28.00 -15.86 -21.03
C SER A 681 -27.27 -15.27 -22.22
N SER A 682 -27.95 -15.21 -23.37
CA SER A 682 -27.46 -14.58 -24.58
C SER A 682 -28.51 -13.62 -25.10
N ASP A 683 -28.15 -12.34 -25.25
CA ASP A 683 -29.01 -11.33 -25.89
C ASP A 683 -28.83 -11.27 -27.41
N ASN A 684 -28.15 -12.26 -27.99
CA ASN A 684 -27.79 -12.30 -29.40
C ASN A 684 -28.85 -13.01 -30.23
N SER A 685 -29.25 -12.42 -31.35
CA SER A 685 -30.04 -13.06 -32.41
C SER A 685 -29.17 -13.88 -33.36
N ASP A 686 -29.73 -14.94 -33.92
CA ASP A 686 -29.07 -15.86 -34.88
C ASP A 686 -27.68 -16.35 -34.41
N PHE A 687 -27.64 -16.79 -33.16
CA PHE A 687 -26.40 -17.21 -32.52
C PHE A 687 -26.36 -18.73 -32.32
N THR A 688 -25.24 -19.33 -32.72
CA THR A 688 -24.95 -20.74 -32.46
C THR A 688 -23.64 -20.84 -31.71
N TYR A 689 -23.65 -21.57 -30.59
CA TYR A 689 -22.47 -21.81 -29.79
C TYR A 689 -22.48 -23.23 -29.22
N TRP A 690 -21.28 -23.69 -28.89
CA TRP A 690 -21.05 -25.00 -28.30
C TRP A 690 -20.42 -24.81 -26.93
N LEU A 691 -20.85 -25.62 -25.97
CA LEU A 691 -20.30 -25.69 -24.62
C LEU A 691 -19.80 -27.10 -24.32
N ASP A 692 -18.71 -27.17 -23.59
CA ASP A 692 -18.14 -28.41 -23.09
C ASP A 692 -17.37 -28.18 -21.78
N ASN A 693 -17.00 -29.26 -21.07
CA ASN A 693 -16.24 -29.26 -19.83
C ASN A 693 -16.83 -28.32 -18.76
N ILE A 694 -18.16 -28.36 -18.59
CA ILE A 694 -18.86 -27.54 -17.59
C ILE A 694 -18.60 -28.14 -16.19
N GLU A 695 -17.79 -27.45 -15.41
CA GLU A 695 -17.53 -27.74 -14.01
C GLU A 695 -18.12 -26.67 -13.10
N PHE A 696 -18.98 -27.09 -12.18
CA PHE A 696 -19.49 -26.23 -11.12
C PHE A 696 -19.13 -26.79 -9.77
N LYS A 697 -18.22 -26.13 -9.06
CA LYS A 697 -17.64 -26.64 -7.81
C LYS A 697 -17.72 -25.58 -6.73
N GLU A 698 -17.96 -26.02 -5.50
CA GLU A 698 -17.65 -25.20 -4.33
C GLU A 698 -16.13 -24.99 -4.28
N ALA A 699 -15.68 -23.81 -3.87
CA ALA A 699 -14.27 -23.46 -3.92
C ALA A 699 -13.85 -22.60 -2.73
N ASN A 700 -12.66 -22.89 -2.20
CA ASN A 700 -11.95 -21.96 -1.34
C ASN A 700 -11.19 -20.97 -2.22
N VAL A 701 -11.62 -19.70 -2.22
CA VAL A 701 -10.98 -18.63 -2.99
C VAL A 701 -10.68 -17.41 -2.14
N ALA A 702 -9.52 -16.80 -2.41
CA ALA A 702 -9.19 -15.46 -1.95
C ALA A 702 -9.53 -14.46 -3.07
N THR A 703 -10.33 -13.45 -2.78
CA THR A 703 -10.58 -12.34 -3.73
C THR A 703 -9.31 -11.51 -3.84
N SER A 704 -8.93 -11.11 -5.05
CA SER A 704 -7.76 -10.26 -5.23
C SER A 704 -8.01 -8.89 -4.61
N ASN A 705 -7.06 -8.38 -3.83
CA ASN A 705 -7.08 -7.00 -3.40
C ASN A 705 -6.45 -6.13 -4.50
N PRO A 706 -7.16 -5.17 -5.11
CA PRO A 706 -6.61 -4.30 -6.14
C PRO A 706 -5.34 -3.57 -5.73
N ASP A 707 -5.19 -3.22 -4.45
CA ASP A 707 -4.02 -2.49 -3.93
C ASP A 707 -2.73 -3.33 -3.95
N ASP A 708 -2.82 -4.66 -4.07
CA ASP A 708 -1.65 -5.53 -4.22
C ASP A 708 -1.01 -5.41 -5.63
N TYR A 709 -1.80 -4.93 -6.60
CA TYR A 709 -1.44 -4.89 -8.01
C TYR A 709 -1.38 -3.47 -8.57
N ILE A 710 -2.12 -2.53 -8.00
CA ILE A 710 -2.25 -1.18 -8.55
C ILE A 710 -1.59 -0.19 -7.60
N LEU A 711 -0.61 0.53 -8.12
CA LEU A 711 -0.02 1.68 -7.46
C LEU A 711 -0.59 2.94 -8.10
N PHE A 712 -1.19 3.80 -7.29
CA PHE A 712 -1.54 5.17 -7.66
C PHE A 712 -0.80 6.12 -6.73
N ASP A 713 -0.10 7.09 -7.30
CA ASP A 713 0.49 8.18 -6.54
C ASP A 713 0.45 9.49 -7.34
N TYR A 714 0.51 10.61 -6.64
CA TYR A 714 0.40 11.95 -7.18
C TYR A 714 1.40 12.91 -6.54
N ASN A 715 1.54 14.07 -7.18
CA ASN A 715 2.41 15.13 -6.73
C ASN A 715 1.71 16.49 -6.83
N ALA A 716 1.22 16.99 -5.69
CA ALA A 716 0.57 18.30 -5.59
C ALA A 716 1.55 19.48 -5.37
N THR A 717 2.85 19.25 -5.53
CA THR A 717 3.88 20.28 -5.30
C THR A 717 4.39 20.87 -6.62
N ALA A 718 5.10 21.99 -6.53
CA ALA A 718 5.73 22.64 -7.68
C ALA A 718 7.06 21.98 -8.11
N THR A 719 7.54 20.96 -7.39
CA THR A 719 8.80 20.26 -7.66
C THR A 719 8.53 18.80 -8.01
N THR A 720 9.43 18.14 -8.74
CA THR A 720 9.28 16.72 -9.07
C THR A 720 9.37 15.84 -7.81
N LYS A 721 8.40 14.94 -7.64
CA LYS A 721 8.39 13.91 -6.57
C LYS A 721 8.99 12.62 -7.11
N LYS A 722 9.88 11.97 -6.36
CA LYS A 722 10.43 10.64 -6.69
C LYS A 722 9.87 9.61 -5.74
N ILE A 723 9.41 8.47 -6.25
CA ILE A 723 8.94 7.34 -5.44
C ILE A 723 9.69 6.07 -5.80
N THR A 724 9.91 5.21 -4.80
CA THR A 724 10.53 3.89 -4.96
C THR A 724 9.46 2.86 -5.32
N LEU A 725 9.77 1.96 -6.24
CA LEU A 725 8.86 0.91 -6.70
C LEU A 725 9.28 -0.44 -6.10
N SER A 726 8.32 -1.15 -5.50
CA SER A 726 8.54 -2.46 -4.86
C SER A 726 8.67 -3.65 -5.81
N GLY A 727 8.75 -3.40 -7.12
CA GLY A 727 8.79 -4.44 -8.16
C GLY A 727 8.75 -3.82 -9.56
N SER A 728 8.42 -4.66 -10.54
CA SER A 728 8.21 -4.21 -11.92
C SER A 728 6.74 -3.93 -12.17
N TYR A 729 6.49 -2.76 -12.75
CA TYR A 729 5.17 -2.26 -13.07
C TYR A 729 5.12 -1.86 -14.55
N VAL A 730 3.90 -1.73 -15.08
CA VAL A 730 3.64 -1.06 -16.36
C VAL A 730 2.61 0.05 -16.19
N ASP A 731 2.68 1.08 -17.01
CA ASP A 731 1.60 2.07 -17.11
C ASP A 731 0.51 1.63 -18.10
N HIS A 732 -0.48 2.51 -18.30
CA HIS A 732 -1.58 2.35 -19.26
C HIS A 732 -1.15 2.17 -20.74
N LYS A 733 0.10 2.54 -21.09
CA LYS A 733 0.71 2.34 -22.42
C LYS A 733 1.57 1.09 -22.50
N ASN A 734 1.52 0.24 -21.48
CA ASN A 734 2.39 -0.93 -21.33
C ASN A 734 3.89 -0.59 -21.25
N LYS A 735 4.24 0.65 -20.84
CA LYS A 735 5.62 1.04 -20.62
C LYS A 735 6.07 0.53 -19.26
N ALA A 736 7.21 -0.17 -19.20
CA ALA A 736 7.73 -0.76 -17.98
C ALA A 736 8.43 0.27 -17.06
N TYR A 737 8.28 0.07 -15.75
CA TYR A 737 8.86 0.85 -14.67
C TYR A 737 9.38 -0.08 -13.56
N SER A 738 10.57 0.19 -13.03
CA SER A 738 11.17 -0.57 -11.93
C SER A 738 12.14 0.29 -11.11
N GLY A 739 12.36 -0.05 -9.84
CA GLY A 739 13.27 0.65 -8.94
C GLY A 739 12.72 1.99 -8.43
N SER A 740 12.50 2.98 -9.32
CA SER A 740 11.89 4.26 -8.94
C SER A 740 11.25 4.97 -10.12
N VAL A 741 10.33 5.90 -9.84
CA VAL A 741 9.71 6.77 -10.86
C VAL A 741 9.58 8.21 -10.36
N ASN A 742 9.74 9.15 -11.29
CA ASN A 742 9.54 10.58 -11.05
C ASN A 742 8.13 10.98 -11.48
N ILE A 743 7.43 11.70 -10.61
CA ILE A 743 6.10 12.27 -10.82
C ILE A 743 6.29 13.80 -10.96
N PRO A 744 6.05 14.38 -12.16
CA PRO A 744 6.13 15.82 -12.38
C PRO A 744 5.25 16.64 -11.43
N PRO A 745 5.50 17.96 -11.29
CA PRO A 745 4.61 18.86 -10.56
C PRO A 745 3.17 18.75 -11.03
N TYR A 746 2.22 18.75 -10.10
CA TYR A 746 0.78 18.76 -10.36
C TYR A 746 0.32 17.65 -11.33
N SER A 747 0.85 16.44 -11.13
CA SER A 747 0.54 15.28 -11.96
C SER A 747 0.41 14.01 -11.11
N SER A 748 0.03 12.91 -11.75
CA SER A 748 -0.09 11.59 -11.12
C SER A 748 0.44 10.48 -12.01
N ILE A 749 0.62 9.32 -11.41
CA ILE A 749 0.97 8.08 -12.09
C ILE A 749 0.10 6.94 -11.58
N ILE A 750 -0.35 6.09 -12.50
CA ILE A 750 -1.00 4.81 -12.20
C ILE A 750 -0.16 3.71 -12.83
N LEU A 751 0.19 2.72 -12.03
CA LEU A 751 1.06 1.62 -12.39
C LEU A 751 0.40 0.28 -12.03
N ILE A 752 0.43 -0.68 -12.95
CA ILE A 752 -0.05 -2.05 -12.76
C ILE A 752 1.16 -2.96 -12.59
N LYS A 753 1.23 -3.68 -11.48
CA LYS A 753 2.31 -4.62 -11.16
C LYS A 753 2.25 -5.83 -12.08
N ILE A 754 3.36 -6.17 -12.73
CA ILE A 754 3.45 -7.29 -13.70
C ILE A 754 4.31 -8.45 -13.21
N SER A 755 5.11 -8.25 -12.16
CA SER A 755 5.79 -9.34 -11.46
C SER A 755 5.91 -9.02 -9.97
N GLY A 756 5.29 -9.86 -9.15
CA GLY A 756 5.79 -10.12 -7.81
C GLY A 756 6.69 -11.33 -7.94
N THR A 757 7.99 -11.14 -7.96
CA THR A 757 8.91 -12.28 -7.97
C THR A 757 8.82 -12.95 -6.60
N SER A 758 8.22 -14.14 -6.55
CA SER A 758 8.51 -15.06 -5.46
C SER A 758 9.88 -15.70 -5.74
N THR A 759 10.76 -15.73 -4.74
CA THR A 759 12.01 -16.50 -4.81
C THR A 759 11.71 -17.86 -4.18
N PRO A 760 11.77 -18.97 -4.94
CA PRO A 760 11.56 -20.29 -4.39
C PRO A 760 12.70 -20.65 -3.43
N THR A 761 12.39 -21.46 -2.43
CA THR A 761 13.42 -22.08 -1.59
C THR A 761 14.38 -22.91 -2.43
N SER A 762 15.64 -23.01 -2.00
CA SER A 762 16.62 -23.82 -2.71
C SER A 762 16.32 -25.33 -2.63
N PRO A 763 16.73 -26.12 -3.63
CA PRO A 763 16.57 -27.57 -3.58
C PRO A 763 17.49 -28.18 -2.51
N ILE A 764 17.04 -29.27 -1.89
CA ILE A 764 17.81 -30.03 -0.90
C ILE A 764 18.68 -31.05 -1.63
N VAL A 765 20.00 -31.00 -1.39
CA VAL A 765 20.99 -31.88 -2.03
C VAL A 765 21.54 -32.87 -1.00
N THR A 766 21.44 -34.17 -1.28
CA THR A 766 21.93 -35.25 -0.41
C THR A 766 22.88 -36.17 -1.19
N GLY A 767 24.07 -36.40 -0.64
CA GLY A 767 25.05 -37.36 -1.18
C GLY A 767 24.99 -38.70 -0.42
N ASP A 768 25.09 -39.80 -1.16
CA ASP A 768 25.18 -41.17 -0.62
C ASP A 768 26.53 -41.78 -1.02
N ASN A 769 27.45 -41.83 -0.04
CA ASN A 769 28.81 -42.35 -0.22
C ASN A 769 28.85 -43.84 -0.56
N ASP A 770 27.89 -44.63 -0.07
CA ASP A 770 27.85 -46.08 -0.29
C ASP A 770 27.34 -46.40 -1.70
N ARG A 771 26.33 -45.67 -2.16
CA ARG A 771 25.74 -45.85 -3.50
C ARG A 771 26.43 -45.06 -4.60
N LYS A 772 27.35 -44.16 -4.26
CA LYS A 772 28.07 -43.28 -5.21
C LYS A 772 27.10 -42.44 -6.05
N THR A 773 26.09 -41.89 -5.38
CA THR A 773 25.05 -41.09 -6.01
C THR A 773 24.79 -39.79 -5.28
N LEU A 774 24.39 -38.77 -6.03
CA LEU A 774 23.94 -37.47 -5.53
C LEU A 774 22.49 -37.24 -5.99
N ILE A 775 21.63 -36.91 -5.04
CA ILE A 775 20.18 -36.71 -5.25
C ILE A 775 19.78 -35.30 -4.80
N SER A 776 18.94 -34.63 -5.59
CA SER A 776 18.40 -33.30 -5.31
C SER A 776 16.87 -33.29 -5.35
N THR A 777 16.23 -32.70 -4.34
CA THR A 777 14.76 -32.70 -4.20
C THR A 777 14.18 -31.33 -3.85
N HIS A 778 12.95 -31.06 -4.31
CA HIS A 778 12.18 -29.87 -3.98
C HIS A 778 10.67 -30.17 -4.00
N SER A 779 9.95 -29.77 -2.94
CA SER A 779 8.53 -30.13 -2.73
C SER A 779 7.56 -29.57 -3.79
N GLN A 780 7.86 -28.40 -4.36
CA GLN A 780 7.01 -27.71 -5.35
C GLN A 780 7.55 -27.74 -6.79
N PHE A 781 8.86 -27.62 -7.00
CA PHE A 781 9.48 -27.39 -8.33
C PHE A 781 10.48 -28.49 -8.73
N GLN A 782 10.17 -29.76 -8.44
CA GLN A 782 11.07 -30.90 -8.68
C GLN A 782 11.57 -31.00 -10.14
N SER A 783 10.70 -30.77 -11.13
CA SER A 783 11.02 -30.85 -12.56
C SER A 783 11.81 -29.65 -13.10
N GLU A 784 12.10 -28.67 -12.24
CA GLU A 784 12.74 -27.41 -12.60
C GLU A 784 14.12 -27.23 -11.96
N ILE A 785 14.61 -28.25 -11.24
CA ILE A 785 15.97 -28.27 -10.72
C ILE A 785 16.96 -28.30 -11.90
N VAL A 786 17.98 -27.46 -11.82
CA VAL A 786 19.13 -27.47 -12.73
C VAL A 786 20.41 -27.60 -11.92
N TYR A 787 21.43 -28.23 -12.52
CA TYR A 787 22.72 -28.41 -11.87
C TYR A 787 23.89 -28.07 -12.78
N SER A 788 24.96 -27.56 -12.19
CA SER A 788 26.25 -27.29 -12.81
C SER A 788 27.29 -28.26 -12.24
N GLU A 789 28.19 -28.73 -13.10
CA GLU A 789 29.30 -29.61 -12.75
C GLU A 789 30.62 -28.86 -12.90
N ASN A 790 31.33 -28.64 -11.79
CA ASN A 790 32.61 -27.94 -11.71
C ASN A 790 32.63 -26.57 -12.42
N GLY A 791 31.54 -25.79 -12.29
CA GLY A 791 31.42 -24.47 -12.89
C GLY A 791 31.05 -24.44 -14.37
N SER A 792 30.64 -25.58 -14.95
CA SER A 792 30.06 -25.64 -16.31
C SER A 792 28.64 -25.05 -16.36
N GLU A 793 28.07 -24.90 -17.56
CA GLU A 793 26.69 -24.43 -17.73
C GLU A 793 25.67 -25.32 -17.00
N PHE A 794 24.58 -24.70 -16.52
CA PHE A 794 23.52 -25.41 -15.82
C PHE A 794 22.69 -26.27 -16.77
N LYS A 795 22.58 -27.56 -16.46
CA LYS A 795 21.78 -28.56 -17.19
C LYS A 795 20.59 -29.04 -16.37
N ALA A 796 19.54 -29.50 -17.04
CA ALA A 796 18.34 -30.03 -16.39
C ALA A 796 18.68 -31.25 -15.52
N TYR A 797 18.17 -31.26 -14.28
CA TYR A 797 18.28 -32.38 -13.37
C TYR A 797 17.11 -33.35 -13.59
N THR A 798 17.41 -34.61 -13.92
CA THR A 798 16.38 -35.58 -14.32
C THR A 798 16.03 -36.59 -13.23
N ASP A 799 16.98 -37.06 -12.41
CA ASP A 799 16.66 -37.86 -11.22
C ASP A 799 17.84 -38.15 -10.28
N THR A 800 19.01 -38.58 -10.79
CA THR A 800 20.16 -38.98 -9.97
C THR A 800 21.49 -38.76 -10.71
N ILE A 801 22.49 -38.20 -10.03
CA ILE A 801 23.85 -38.06 -10.57
C ILE A 801 24.74 -39.17 -10.01
N LYS A 802 25.39 -39.94 -10.89
CA LYS A 802 26.41 -40.93 -10.50
C LYS A 802 27.76 -40.23 -10.36
N VAL A 803 28.32 -40.23 -9.16
CA VAL A 803 29.56 -39.49 -8.86
C VAL A 803 30.85 -40.29 -9.09
N GLY A 804 30.73 -41.60 -9.36
CA GLY A 804 31.86 -42.46 -9.73
C GLY A 804 32.80 -42.82 -8.57
N GLU A 805 33.99 -43.32 -8.91
CA GLU A 805 35.02 -43.77 -7.94
C GLU A 805 36.15 -42.76 -7.75
N VAL A 806 35.84 -41.46 -7.77
CA VAL A 806 36.84 -40.42 -7.60
C VAL A 806 36.38 -39.43 -6.54
N ALA A 807 37.25 -39.10 -5.59
CA ALA A 807 36.95 -38.13 -4.55
C ALA A 807 36.65 -36.75 -5.17
N ARG A 808 35.69 -36.03 -4.60
CA ARG A 808 35.25 -34.70 -5.04
C ARG A 808 35.04 -33.79 -3.84
N ALA A 809 35.54 -32.56 -3.94
CA ALA A 809 35.38 -31.56 -2.89
C ALA A 809 33.92 -31.10 -2.79
N ALA A 810 33.55 -30.53 -1.63
CA ALA A 810 32.27 -29.85 -1.50
C ALA A 810 32.15 -28.73 -2.54
N GLY A 811 30.94 -28.50 -3.05
CA GLY A 811 30.67 -27.51 -4.10
C GLY A 811 31.12 -27.88 -5.52
N TYR A 812 31.63 -29.11 -5.73
CA TYR A 812 31.94 -29.60 -7.07
C TYR A 812 30.71 -29.65 -7.98
N TRP A 813 29.52 -29.93 -7.44
CA TRP A 813 28.25 -29.70 -8.13
C TRP A 813 27.45 -28.59 -7.44
N LYS A 814 26.77 -27.75 -8.23
CA LYS A 814 25.88 -26.70 -7.73
C LYS A 814 24.48 -26.88 -8.28
N PHE A 815 23.46 -26.63 -7.48
CA PHE A 815 22.05 -26.82 -7.81
C PHE A 815 21.25 -25.56 -7.56
N LYS A 816 20.22 -25.32 -8.38
CA LYS A 816 19.19 -24.30 -8.15
C LYS A 816 17.88 -24.68 -8.83
N ILE A 817 16.78 -24.05 -8.44
CA ILE A 817 15.56 -24.02 -9.25
C ILE A 817 15.76 -22.97 -10.34
N LYS A 818 15.56 -23.34 -11.61
CA LYS A 818 15.66 -22.39 -12.73
C LYS A 818 14.57 -21.32 -12.63
N ALA A 819 14.85 -20.15 -13.22
CA ALA A 819 13.84 -19.12 -13.39
C ALA A 819 12.70 -19.60 -14.31
N ALA A 820 11.49 -19.12 -14.04
CA ALA A 820 10.30 -19.34 -14.84
C ALA A 820 9.45 -18.06 -14.89
N ASP A 821 8.51 -17.95 -15.82
CA ASP A 821 7.64 -16.78 -15.93
C ASP A 821 6.93 -16.50 -14.59
N GLY A 822 7.18 -15.32 -14.01
CA GLY A 822 6.61 -14.89 -12.73
C GLY A 822 7.35 -15.38 -11.46
N ARG A 823 8.52 -16.02 -11.57
CA ARG A 823 9.29 -16.55 -10.43
C ARG A 823 10.82 -16.45 -10.63
N ASN A 824 11.55 -15.99 -9.63
CA ASN A 824 13.04 -15.94 -9.67
C ASN A 824 13.66 -17.34 -9.60
N GLU A 825 14.96 -17.43 -9.88
CA GLU A 825 15.75 -18.62 -9.51
C GLU A 825 15.94 -18.71 -7.99
N SER A 826 16.13 -19.92 -7.46
CA SER A 826 16.49 -20.09 -6.04
C SER A 826 17.96 -19.73 -5.80
N GLU A 827 18.33 -19.51 -4.54
CA GLU A 827 19.74 -19.50 -4.13
C GLU A 827 20.46 -20.79 -4.53
N LEU A 828 21.76 -20.68 -4.81
CA LEU A 828 22.61 -21.81 -5.21
C LEU A 828 22.95 -22.70 -4.01
N VAL A 829 22.79 -24.01 -4.17
CA VAL A 829 23.17 -25.02 -3.18
C VAL A 829 24.34 -25.84 -3.70
N GLU A 830 25.35 -25.99 -2.87
CA GLU A 830 26.56 -26.75 -3.15
C GLU A 830 26.41 -28.21 -2.70
N SER A 831 26.93 -29.15 -3.48
CA SER A 831 26.96 -30.57 -3.10
C SER A 831 27.90 -30.81 -1.90
N PRO A 832 27.60 -31.79 -1.02
CA PRO A 832 28.57 -32.24 -0.01
C PRO A 832 29.82 -32.84 -0.65
N ALA A 833 30.92 -32.94 0.12
CA ALA A 833 32.14 -33.62 -0.31
C ALA A 833 31.92 -35.14 -0.41
N PHE A 834 32.53 -35.78 -1.42
CA PHE A 834 32.46 -37.22 -1.65
C PHE A 834 33.82 -37.88 -1.37
N THR A 835 33.86 -38.80 -0.40
CA THR A 835 35.08 -39.52 0.01
C THR A 835 34.96 -41.02 -0.27
N ILE A 836 36.04 -41.63 -0.77
CA ILE A 836 36.12 -43.08 -1.00
C ILE A 836 36.70 -43.74 0.24
N ILE A 837 36.00 -44.72 0.82
CA ILE A 837 36.51 -45.52 1.94
C ILE A 837 36.84 -46.93 1.41
N THR A 838 38.12 -47.29 1.36
CA THR A 838 38.60 -48.65 1.12
C THR A 838 38.97 -49.31 2.44
N ALA A 839 38.41 -50.48 2.75
CA ALA A 839 38.73 -51.23 3.96
C ALA A 839 39.98 -52.12 3.77
N THR A 840 40.93 -52.05 4.70
CA THR A 840 42.22 -52.77 4.66
C THR A 840 42.24 -53.89 5.73
N PRO A 841 42.43 -55.18 5.36
CA PRO A 841 42.53 -56.29 6.32
C PRO A 841 43.77 -56.20 7.23
N LYS A 842 43.71 -56.82 8.42
CA LYS A 842 44.88 -56.98 9.30
C LYS A 842 45.92 -57.90 8.65
N ALA A 843 47.20 -57.73 9.01
CA ALA A 843 48.28 -58.57 8.50
C ALA A 843 48.26 -59.98 9.13
N PRO A 844 48.75 -61.02 8.42
CA PRO A 844 48.88 -62.37 8.99
C PRO A 844 49.90 -62.42 10.14
N VAL A 845 49.79 -63.40 11.03
CA VAL A 845 50.69 -63.58 12.18
C VAL A 845 51.76 -64.61 11.86
N LEU A 846 53.04 -64.27 12.10
CA LEU A 846 54.20 -65.12 11.83
C LEU A 846 54.80 -65.69 13.11
N THR A 847 55.31 -66.93 13.03
CA THR A 847 56.04 -67.58 14.12
C THR A 847 57.32 -68.20 13.57
N ALA A 848 58.47 -67.68 14.03
CA ALA A 848 59.80 -68.21 13.72
C ALA A 848 60.28 -69.11 14.86
N ASN A 849 60.85 -70.27 14.52
CA ASN A 849 61.50 -71.16 15.47
C ASN A 849 62.97 -71.33 15.11
N ASP A 850 63.81 -70.54 15.77
CA ASP A 850 65.26 -70.48 15.53
C ASP A 850 65.99 -71.78 15.90
N THR A 851 65.34 -72.69 16.65
CA THR A 851 65.91 -74.00 17.05
C THR A 851 65.50 -75.13 16.08
N ALA A 852 64.31 -75.06 15.48
CA ALA A 852 63.84 -76.05 14.52
C ALA A 852 64.18 -75.70 13.06
N ASN A 853 64.67 -74.48 12.80
CA ASN A 853 64.89 -73.91 11.47
C ASN A 853 63.62 -73.87 10.62
N ILE A 854 62.47 -73.48 11.19
CA ILE A 854 61.18 -73.40 10.49
C ILE A 854 60.48 -72.05 10.76
N LEU A 855 59.79 -71.51 9.76
CA LEU A 855 58.93 -70.33 9.80
C LEU A 855 57.50 -70.67 9.33
N THR A 856 56.48 -70.27 10.10
CA THR A 856 55.06 -70.51 9.81
C THR A 856 54.20 -69.24 9.86
N ALA A 857 53.08 -69.19 9.13
CA ALA A 857 52.14 -68.06 9.07
C ALA A 857 50.66 -68.49 9.23
N THR A 858 49.83 -67.70 9.93
CA THR A 858 48.38 -67.96 10.11
C THR A 858 47.53 -66.68 10.09
N HIS A 859 46.23 -66.78 9.76
CA HIS A 859 45.27 -65.67 9.83
C HIS A 859 43.85 -66.17 10.20
N ASP A 860 43.17 -65.49 11.11
CA ASP A 860 41.85 -65.89 11.64
C ASP A 860 40.73 -66.03 10.59
N GLN A 861 40.67 -65.15 9.58
CA GLN A 861 39.61 -65.13 8.56
C GLN A 861 40.06 -65.50 7.14
N TYR A 862 41.31 -65.20 6.75
CA TYR A 862 41.77 -65.31 5.34
C TYR A 862 42.99 -66.23 5.17
N SER A 863 43.09 -67.30 5.98
CA SER A 863 44.26 -68.21 5.97
C SER A 863 44.58 -68.85 4.61
N SER A 864 43.59 -69.11 3.76
CA SER A 864 43.79 -69.69 2.41
C SER A 864 44.26 -68.68 1.36
N GLU A 865 44.34 -67.39 1.72
CA GLU A 865 44.71 -66.30 0.81
C GLU A 865 46.02 -65.60 1.22
N ILE A 866 46.74 -66.19 2.18
CA ILE A 866 48.09 -65.74 2.54
C ILE A 866 49.03 -66.00 1.35
N VAL A 867 49.79 -64.98 1.00
CA VAL A 867 50.89 -65.08 0.04
C VAL A 867 52.18 -64.65 0.69
N PHE A 868 53.29 -65.25 0.28
CA PHE A 868 54.60 -64.91 0.79
C PHE A 868 55.62 -64.68 -0.32
N SER A 869 56.63 -63.86 -0.03
CA SER A 869 57.78 -63.58 -0.88
C SER A 869 59.04 -63.97 -0.13
N GLU A 870 59.94 -64.69 -0.79
CA GLU A 870 61.26 -65.01 -0.28
C GLU A 870 62.30 -64.08 -0.92
N ASN A 871 63.11 -63.43 -0.08
CA ASN A 871 64.20 -62.53 -0.43
C ASN A 871 63.84 -61.44 -1.46
N GLY A 872 62.61 -60.92 -1.40
CA GLY A 872 62.13 -59.87 -2.31
C GLY A 872 61.69 -60.35 -3.69
N GLY A 873 61.53 -61.66 -3.92
CA GLY A 873 60.92 -62.20 -5.14
C GLY A 873 59.41 -61.96 -5.24
N SER A 874 58.78 -62.41 -6.33
CA SER A 874 57.33 -62.32 -6.49
C SER A 874 56.59 -63.07 -5.38
N TYR A 875 55.45 -62.52 -4.93
CA TYR A 875 54.61 -63.19 -3.93
C TYR A 875 53.94 -64.43 -4.53
N GLN A 876 54.01 -65.54 -3.81
CA GLN A 876 53.45 -66.85 -4.18
C GLN A 876 52.51 -67.37 -3.10
N GLY A 877 51.65 -68.33 -3.45
CA GLY A 877 50.68 -68.92 -2.53
C GLY A 877 51.36 -69.61 -1.35
N TYR A 878 50.90 -69.34 -0.12
CA TYR A 878 51.39 -70.00 1.07
C TYR A 878 50.67 -71.33 1.29
N THR A 879 51.41 -72.45 1.27
CA THR A 879 50.86 -73.81 1.36
C THR A 879 51.23 -74.55 2.65
N GLY A 880 52.05 -73.95 3.53
CA GLY A 880 52.49 -74.55 4.80
C GLY A 880 53.87 -74.08 5.28
N ALA A 881 54.43 -74.74 6.29
CA ALA A 881 55.67 -74.34 6.95
C ALA A 881 56.90 -74.22 6.01
N ILE A 882 57.76 -73.22 6.23
CA ILE A 882 58.97 -72.91 5.43
C ILE A 882 60.23 -73.27 6.24
N SER A 883 61.15 -74.04 5.65
CA SER A 883 62.45 -74.37 6.28
C SER A 883 63.49 -73.27 6.02
N VAL A 884 64.07 -72.68 7.07
CA VAL A 884 64.90 -71.45 6.99
C VAL A 884 66.42 -71.66 6.97
N GLY A 885 66.92 -72.81 7.40
CA GLY A 885 68.35 -73.19 7.33
C GLY A 885 69.32 -72.39 8.23
N ASN A 886 70.57 -72.86 8.33
CA ASN A 886 71.61 -72.28 9.20
C ASN A 886 72.42 -71.16 8.52
N VAL A 887 71.75 -70.06 8.17
CA VAL A 887 72.43 -68.82 7.74
C VAL A 887 71.72 -67.64 8.39
N SER A 888 72.45 -66.64 8.89
CA SER A 888 71.81 -65.40 9.34
C SER A 888 71.03 -64.78 8.18
N ARG A 889 69.74 -64.51 8.43
CA ARG A 889 68.77 -63.90 7.52
C ARG A 889 68.18 -62.73 8.25
N SER A 890 68.38 -61.52 7.76
CA SER A 890 67.84 -60.33 8.39
C SER A 890 66.31 -60.41 8.51
N ALA A 891 65.74 -59.66 9.45
CA ALA A 891 64.29 -59.52 9.53
C ALA A 891 63.76 -59.10 8.15
N GLY A 892 62.69 -59.77 7.71
CA GLY A 892 62.05 -59.53 6.42
C GLY A 892 62.67 -60.27 5.25
N TYR A 893 63.54 -61.26 5.49
CA TYR A 893 63.96 -62.18 4.41
C TYR A 893 62.77 -62.90 3.80
N TRP A 894 61.75 -63.27 4.58
CA TRP A 894 60.43 -63.61 4.06
C TRP A 894 59.43 -62.51 4.40
N LYS A 895 58.52 -62.19 3.48
CA LYS A 895 57.46 -61.22 3.67
C LYS A 895 56.11 -61.85 3.35
N PHE A 896 55.11 -61.63 4.19
CA PHE A 896 53.77 -62.21 4.05
C PHE A 896 52.72 -61.11 4.00
N LYS A 897 51.64 -61.35 3.25
CA LYS A 897 50.45 -60.50 3.24
C LYS A 897 49.22 -61.31 2.85
N ILE A 898 48.04 -60.75 3.09
CA ILE A 898 46.81 -61.19 2.43
C ILE A 898 46.72 -60.46 1.09
N ARG A 899 46.60 -61.22 -0.01
CA ARG A 899 46.44 -60.64 -1.35
C ARG A 899 45.14 -59.84 -1.46
N SER A 900 45.09 -58.91 -2.41
CA SER A 900 43.88 -58.10 -2.65
C SER A 900 42.72 -58.99 -3.07
N GLY A 901 41.52 -58.59 -2.69
CA GLY A 901 40.27 -59.23 -3.08
C GLY A 901 39.32 -58.20 -3.67
N ALA A 902 38.22 -58.65 -4.28
CA ALA A 902 37.19 -57.75 -4.76
C ALA A 902 36.71 -56.84 -3.61
N ASN A 903 36.89 -55.53 -3.77
CA ASN A 903 36.52 -54.46 -2.83
C ASN A 903 37.31 -54.37 -1.51
N ARG A 904 38.51 -54.96 -1.43
CA ARG A 904 39.45 -54.75 -0.31
C ARG A 904 40.89 -54.58 -0.79
N ALA A 905 41.63 -53.67 -0.16
CA ALA A 905 43.07 -53.52 -0.40
C ALA A 905 43.83 -54.73 0.19
N GLU A 906 45.08 -54.92 -0.25
CA GLU A 906 45.98 -55.89 0.39
C GLU A 906 46.17 -55.54 1.87
N SER A 907 46.40 -56.54 2.73
CA SER A 907 46.83 -56.22 4.10
C SER A 907 48.21 -55.54 4.07
N ALA A 908 48.57 -54.88 5.17
CA ALA A 908 49.97 -54.52 5.37
C ALA A 908 50.87 -55.78 5.26
N VAL A 909 52.04 -55.62 4.68
CA VAL A 909 53.05 -56.69 4.57
C VAL A 909 53.71 -56.87 5.94
N VAL A 910 53.72 -58.10 6.44
CA VAL A 910 54.47 -58.47 7.64
C VAL A 910 55.78 -59.14 7.23
N SER A 911 56.88 -58.67 7.79
CA SER A 911 58.22 -59.21 7.59
C SER A 911 58.51 -60.31 8.61
N SER A 912 59.20 -61.38 8.21
CA SER A 912 59.70 -62.39 9.14
C SER A 912 60.65 -61.76 10.18
N PRO A 913 60.77 -62.29 11.40
CA PRO A 913 61.79 -61.86 12.36
C PRO A 913 63.23 -62.03 11.82
N ALA A 914 64.20 -61.35 12.45
CA ALA A 914 65.62 -61.44 12.11
C ALA A 914 66.29 -62.66 12.73
N PHE A 915 67.17 -63.26 11.94
CA PHE A 915 68.22 -64.21 12.31
C PHE A 915 69.57 -63.45 12.19
N THR A 916 70.21 -63.00 13.28
CA THR A 916 70.97 -61.69 13.30
C THR A 916 72.50 -61.71 13.54
N VAL A 917 73.20 -60.63 13.05
CA VAL A 917 74.42 -59.87 13.57
C VAL A 917 74.35 -58.30 13.18
N ILE A 918 75.03 -57.28 13.83
CA ILE A 918 74.72 -55.77 14.10
C ILE A 918 75.32 -54.55 13.19
N THR A 919 74.77 -53.26 13.11
CA THR A 919 75.16 -52.00 12.25
C THR A 919 74.80 -50.46 12.68
N THR A 920 75.11 -49.38 11.86
CA THR A 920 75.08 -47.83 12.00
C THR A 920 73.78 -47.03 11.55
N PRO A 921 73.41 -45.81 12.07
CA PRO A 921 72.07 -45.17 11.87
C PRO A 921 71.96 -43.81 11.10
N SER A 922 70.73 -43.34 10.85
CA SER A 922 70.31 -42.14 10.06
C SER A 922 70.35 -40.78 10.80
N ALA A 923 70.17 -39.65 10.07
CA ALA A 923 70.17 -38.27 10.59
C ALA A 923 68.78 -37.76 11.03
N PRO A 924 68.70 -36.76 11.95
CA PRO A 924 67.42 -36.25 12.49
C PRO A 924 66.64 -35.36 11.49
N VAL A 925 65.30 -35.34 11.63
CA VAL A 925 64.35 -34.64 10.74
C VAL A 925 63.84 -33.35 11.39
N LEU A 926 63.73 -32.25 10.64
CA LEU A 926 63.33 -30.91 11.13
C LEU A 926 61.91 -30.50 10.66
N ALA A 927 61.19 -29.73 11.49
CA ALA A 927 59.88 -29.15 11.16
C ALA A 927 59.78 -27.68 11.62
N ALA A 928 59.44 -26.77 10.71
CA ALA A 928 59.30 -25.33 10.93
C ALA A 928 57.87 -24.85 10.65
N ASP A 929 57.34 -23.92 11.46
CA ASP A 929 56.01 -23.32 11.31
C ASP A 929 56.08 -21.79 11.48
N ASP A 930 55.95 -21.08 10.35
CA ASP A 930 55.97 -19.61 10.22
C ASP A 930 54.78 -18.92 10.93
N ILE A 931 53.65 -19.62 11.09
CA ILE A 931 52.45 -19.07 11.73
C ILE A 931 52.55 -19.20 13.26
N ALA A 932 53.10 -20.33 13.74
CA ALA A 932 53.30 -20.56 15.16
C ALA A 932 54.58 -19.90 15.71
N ASN A 933 55.51 -19.48 14.85
CA ASN A 933 56.88 -19.06 15.17
C ASN A 933 57.68 -20.16 15.88
N THR A 934 57.66 -21.41 15.37
CA THR A 934 58.37 -22.53 16.02
C THR A 934 59.20 -23.39 15.06
N LEU A 935 60.31 -23.94 15.57
CA LEU A 935 61.20 -24.88 14.88
C LEU A 935 61.50 -26.09 15.79
N SER A 936 61.38 -27.32 15.27
CA SER A 936 61.64 -28.55 16.04
C SER A 936 62.40 -29.65 15.27
N ALA A 937 62.98 -30.62 15.98
CA ALA A 937 63.77 -31.73 15.42
C ALA A 937 63.43 -33.08 16.09
N THR A 938 63.41 -34.20 15.33
CA THR A 938 63.09 -35.55 15.85
C THR A 938 63.90 -36.66 15.18
N HIS A 939 64.05 -37.82 15.86
CA HIS A 939 64.65 -39.04 15.29
C HIS A 939 64.05 -40.30 15.91
N ASP A 940 63.56 -41.21 15.09
CA ASP A 940 62.67 -42.32 15.53
C ASP A 940 63.31 -43.32 16.50
N ALA A 941 64.63 -43.55 16.39
CA ALA A 941 65.34 -44.55 17.22
C ALA A 941 66.22 -43.97 18.34
N TYR A 942 66.66 -42.71 18.22
CA TYR A 942 67.72 -42.11 19.06
C TYR A 942 67.42 -40.64 19.39
N ALA A 943 66.15 -40.31 19.63
CA ALA A 943 65.71 -38.93 19.88
C ALA A 943 66.46 -38.22 21.02
N GLY A 944 66.90 -38.97 22.04
CA GLY A 944 67.66 -38.44 23.17
C GLY A 944 69.11 -38.03 22.85
N ASP A 945 69.60 -38.37 21.66
CA ASP A 945 70.98 -38.11 21.23
C ASP A 945 71.09 -36.98 20.18
N ILE A 946 70.00 -36.25 19.95
CA ILE A 946 69.97 -35.08 19.06
C ILE A 946 70.66 -33.89 19.72
N VAL A 947 71.50 -33.18 18.96
CA VAL A 947 72.15 -31.93 19.36
C VAL A 947 71.90 -30.83 18.34
N VAL A 948 71.80 -29.57 18.79
CA VAL A 948 71.53 -28.36 17.99
C VAL A 948 72.61 -27.29 18.18
N SER A 949 72.90 -26.54 17.12
CA SER A 949 73.74 -25.33 17.12
C SER A 949 72.93 -24.14 16.60
N GLU A 950 73.04 -22.98 17.27
CA GLU A 950 72.42 -21.71 16.87
C GLU A 950 73.48 -20.73 16.36
N ASN A 951 73.19 -20.12 15.20
CA ASN A 951 73.98 -19.12 14.48
C ASN A 951 75.48 -19.43 14.37
N GLY A 952 75.82 -20.71 14.16
CA GLY A 952 77.20 -21.19 14.02
C GLY A 952 77.96 -21.43 15.33
N GLY A 953 77.28 -21.45 16.49
CA GLY A 953 77.87 -21.83 17.78
C GLY A 953 78.14 -23.34 17.93
N ASN A 954 78.64 -23.77 19.10
CA ASN A 954 78.87 -25.20 19.39
C ASN A 954 77.55 -25.99 19.48
N PHE A 955 77.57 -27.27 19.11
CA PHE A 955 76.41 -28.17 19.26
C PHE A 955 76.15 -28.50 20.72
N GLN A 956 74.89 -28.36 21.15
CA GLN A 956 74.42 -28.65 22.51
C GLN A 956 73.20 -29.57 22.49
N SER A 957 72.88 -30.22 23.60
CA SER A 957 71.72 -31.10 23.69
C SER A 957 70.43 -30.40 23.28
N TYR A 958 69.70 -31.02 22.37
CA TYR A 958 68.43 -30.50 21.90
C TYR A 958 67.32 -30.82 22.91
N SER A 959 66.64 -29.80 23.41
CA SER A 959 65.64 -29.89 24.49
C SER A 959 64.19 -29.79 24.03
N GLY A 960 63.94 -29.76 22.72
CA GLY A 960 62.60 -29.65 22.13
C GLY A 960 62.38 -28.34 21.36
N THR A 961 61.12 -27.96 21.15
CA THR A 961 60.74 -26.87 20.23
C THR A 961 61.40 -25.52 20.54
N ILE A 962 62.00 -24.90 19.52
CA ILE A 962 62.60 -23.56 19.55
C ILE A 962 61.55 -22.54 19.10
N ASN A 963 61.32 -21.48 19.87
CA ASN A 963 60.48 -20.36 19.45
C ASN A 963 61.32 -19.32 18.70
N VAL A 964 61.04 -19.12 17.42
CA VAL A 964 61.86 -18.28 16.54
C VAL A 964 61.45 -16.80 16.54
N GLY A 965 60.30 -16.46 17.11
CA GLY A 965 59.78 -15.09 17.23
C GLY A 965 59.38 -14.42 15.90
N ASN A 966 58.71 -13.25 15.98
CA ASN A 966 58.27 -12.45 14.83
C ASN A 966 59.42 -11.60 14.24
N VAL A 967 60.55 -12.23 13.91
CA VAL A 967 61.69 -11.56 13.28
C VAL A 967 62.24 -12.44 12.17
N ALA A 968 62.45 -11.86 10.98
CA ALA A 968 62.99 -12.64 9.86
C ALA A 968 64.39 -13.21 10.17
N ARG A 969 64.60 -14.48 9.81
CA ARG A 969 65.86 -15.23 10.00
C ARG A 969 66.20 -16.03 8.74
N PRO A 970 67.47 -16.06 8.31
CA PRO A 970 67.87 -16.78 7.09
C PRO A 970 67.98 -18.29 7.31
N GLU A 971 67.99 -19.05 6.21
CA GLU A 971 68.22 -20.49 6.20
C GLU A 971 69.57 -20.85 6.83
N GLY A 972 69.61 -21.93 7.61
CA GLY A 972 70.80 -22.44 8.28
C GLY A 972 71.18 -21.72 9.57
N TYR A 973 70.33 -20.82 10.07
CA TYR A 973 70.54 -20.16 11.36
C TYR A 973 70.58 -21.17 12.52
N TRP A 974 69.90 -22.33 12.43
CA TRP A 974 70.11 -23.47 13.32
C TRP A 974 70.55 -24.74 12.56
N LYS A 975 71.33 -25.64 13.20
CA LYS A 975 71.82 -26.92 12.63
C LYS A 975 71.72 -28.08 13.63
N PHE A 976 71.43 -29.32 13.19
CA PHE A 976 71.15 -30.49 14.04
C PHE A 976 71.87 -31.79 13.61
N LYS A 977 72.21 -32.70 14.55
CA LYS A 977 72.71 -34.09 14.28
C LYS A 977 72.50 -35.06 15.45
N LEU A 978 72.73 -36.38 15.27
CA LEU A 978 72.87 -37.36 16.36
C LEU A 978 74.35 -37.55 16.77
N ARG A 979 74.61 -37.67 18.08
CA ARG A 979 75.91 -38.13 18.62
C ARG A 979 76.04 -39.67 18.63
N THR A 980 77.25 -40.20 18.84
CA THR A 980 77.53 -41.65 18.89
C THR A 980 76.85 -42.34 20.09
N GLY A 981 76.34 -43.57 19.92
CA GLY A 981 75.69 -44.37 20.98
C GLY A 981 76.22 -45.81 21.12
N ALA A 982 75.75 -46.55 22.13
CA ALA A 982 76.35 -47.84 22.54
C ALA A 982 76.31 -48.96 21.49
N ASN A 983 75.33 -48.92 20.57
CA ASN A 983 75.13 -49.95 19.53
C ASN A 983 75.07 -49.35 18.11
N HIS A 984 75.52 -48.10 17.92
CA HIS A 984 75.45 -47.38 16.63
C HIS A 984 76.44 -46.19 16.55
N GLY A 985 76.86 -45.79 15.34
CA GLY A 985 77.72 -44.60 15.10
C GLY A 985 76.98 -43.24 15.06
N GLU A 986 77.71 -42.12 14.81
CA GLU A 986 77.12 -40.78 14.57
C GLU A 986 76.34 -40.68 13.26
N SER A 987 75.43 -39.70 13.18
CA SER A 987 74.70 -39.36 11.95
C SER A 987 75.27 -38.12 11.23
N ALA A 988 74.75 -37.82 10.03
CA ALA A 988 74.99 -36.57 9.31
C ALA A 988 74.28 -35.33 9.95
N VAL A 989 74.73 -34.10 9.61
CA VAL A 989 74.22 -32.79 10.09
C VAL A 989 73.19 -32.17 9.14
N VAL A 990 72.14 -31.52 9.68
CA VAL A 990 71.00 -30.93 8.93
C VAL A 990 70.75 -29.45 9.32
N PRO A 991 70.66 -28.48 8.38
CA PRO A 991 70.36 -27.06 8.65
C PRO A 991 68.86 -26.71 8.64
N SER A 992 68.45 -25.62 9.33
CA SER A 992 67.05 -25.14 9.41
C SER A 992 66.60 -24.27 8.21
N PRO A 993 65.29 -24.16 7.89
CA PRO A 993 64.73 -23.22 6.88
C PRO A 993 64.78 -21.73 7.29
N ALA A 994 64.43 -20.80 6.38
CA ALA A 994 64.30 -19.33 6.61
C ALA A 994 62.87 -18.90 7.02
N PHE A 995 62.72 -17.79 7.77
CA PHE A 995 61.44 -17.25 8.32
C PHE A 995 61.18 -15.75 7.96
N SER A 996 59.91 -15.30 7.76
CA SER A 996 59.45 -13.91 7.36
C SER A 996 58.13 -13.43 8.03
N VAL A 997 57.73 -12.13 7.99
CA VAL A 997 56.51 -11.54 8.69
C VAL A 997 55.45 -10.90 7.72
N THR A 998 54.13 -11.00 8.00
CA THR A 998 52.91 -10.72 7.17
C THR A 998 52.22 -9.32 7.31
N GLY A 999 51.44 -8.87 6.29
CA GLY A 999 50.97 -7.45 6.04
C GLY A 999 49.57 -6.97 6.54
N THR A 1000 49.17 -5.73 6.16
CA THR A 1000 48.01 -4.93 6.68
C THR A 1000 46.62 -5.29 6.06
N PRO A 1001 45.55 -5.46 6.86
CA PRO A 1001 44.17 -5.72 6.40
C PRO A 1001 43.41 -4.50 5.83
N THR A 1002 42.36 -4.77 5.05
CA THR A 1002 41.36 -3.78 4.59
C THR A 1002 40.43 -3.31 5.72
N ALA A 1003 39.72 -2.20 5.53
CA ALA A 1003 38.76 -1.68 6.52
C ALA A 1003 37.40 -2.38 6.43
N PRO A 1004 36.61 -2.49 7.53
CA PRO A 1004 35.29 -3.09 7.50
C PRO A 1004 34.27 -2.25 6.72
N VAL A 1005 33.26 -2.91 6.15
CA VAL A 1005 32.17 -2.28 5.39
C VAL A 1005 30.98 -2.03 6.31
N LEU A 1006 30.39 -0.83 6.25
CA LEU A 1006 29.25 -0.43 7.09
C LEU A 1006 27.95 -0.43 6.27
N THR A 1007 26.84 -0.84 6.89
CA THR A 1007 25.48 -0.75 6.34
C THR A 1007 24.56 -0.16 7.40
N ALA A 1008 23.87 0.93 7.05
CA ALA A 1008 22.89 1.58 7.90
C ALA A 1008 21.48 1.22 7.39
N ASP A 1009 20.61 0.79 8.29
CA ASP A 1009 19.19 0.59 8.04
C ASP A 1009 18.40 1.58 8.91
N ASP A 1010 17.97 2.67 8.27
CA ASP A 1010 17.18 3.74 8.90
C ASP A 1010 15.78 3.26 9.33
N THR A 1011 15.26 2.19 8.72
CA THR A 1011 13.93 1.65 9.05
C THR A 1011 13.99 0.70 10.24
N ALA A 1012 15.05 -0.09 10.35
CA ALA A 1012 15.27 -1.01 11.46
C ALA A 1012 16.01 -0.37 12.66
N ASN A 1013 16.42 0.90 12.56
CA ASN A 1013 17.25 1.61 13.55
C ASN A 1013 18.57 0.87 13.88
N ILE A 1014 19.20 0.26 12.88
CA ILE A 1014 20.36 -0.60 13.08
C ILE A 1014 21.53 -0.14 12.19
N LEU A 1015 22.73 -0.15 12.77
CA LEU A 1015 24.00 -0.02 12.06
C LEU A 1015 24.77 -1.35 12.15
N THR A 1016 25.13 -1.93 11.01
CA THR A 1016 25.92 -3.16 10.92
C THR A 1016 27.28 -2.95 10.27
N ALA A 1017 28.27 -3.76 10.67
CA ALA A 1017 29.62 -3.79 10.09
C ALA A 1017 30.02 -5.22 9.72
N THR A 1018 30.67 -5.40 8.57
CA THR A 1018 31.12 -6.73 8.08
C THR A 1018 32.52 -6.66 7.45
N HIS A 1019 33.29 -7.76 7.53
CA HIS A 1019 34.58 -7.89 6.83
C HIS A 1019 34.78 -9.34 6.35
N ASP A 1020 35.19 -9.52 5.09
CA ASP A 1020 35.33 -10.84 4.44
C ASP A 1020 36.27 -11.83 5.14
N GLN A 1021 37.40 -11.36 5.69
CA GLN A 1021 38.41 -12.19 6.37
C GLN A 1021 38.42 -12.05 7.89
N TYR A 1022 38.20 -10.84 8.42
CA TYR A 1022 38.44 -10.53 9.85
C TYR A 1022 37.18 -10.06 10.59
N SER A 1023 36.00 -10.61 10.25
CA SER A 1023 34.71 -10.20 10.87
C SER A 1023 34.70 -10.32 12.40
N SER A 1024 35.39 -11.31 12.98
CA SER A 1024 35.49 -11.48 14.44
C SER A 1024 36.43 -10.50 15.13
N GLU A 1025 37.16 -9.70 14.36
CA GLU A 1025 38.17 -8.75 14.85
C GLU A 1025 37.77 -7.29 14.62
N ILE A 1026 36.52 -7.05 14.21
CA ILE A 1026 35.96 -5.71 14.10
C ILE A 1026 35.82 -5.12 15.51
N VAL A 1027 36.34 -3.91 15.68
CA VAL A 1027 36.12 -3.08 16.86
C VAL A 1027 35.49 -1.76 16.46
N PHE A 1028 34.66 -1.20 17.34
CA PHE A 1028 34.01 0.08 17.11
C PHE A 1028 34.13 1.03 18.30
N SER A 1029 34.10 2.33 18.03
CA SER A 1029 34.09 3.40 19.02
C SER A 1029 32.81 4.22 18.86
N GLU A 1030 32.14 4.52 19.96
CA GLU A 1030 30.95 5.39 20.00
C GLU A 1030 31.34 6.77 20.53
N ASN A 1031 30.94 7.81 19.79
CA ASN A 1031 31.12 9.23 20.10
C ASN A 1031 32.56 9.62 20.53
N GLY A 1032 33.57 8.97 19.96
CA GLY A 1032 34.98 9.21 20.28
C GLY A 1032 35.48 8.51 21.55
N GLY A 1033 34.72 7.58 22.13
CA GLY A 1033 35.14 6.72 23.23
C GLY A 1033 36.17 5.66 22.83
N SER A 1034 36.57 4.80 23.77
CA SER A 1034 37.47 3.68 23.50
C SER A 1034 36.86 2.66 22.52
N TYR A 1035 37.70 2.02 21.70
CA TYR A 1035 37.25 0.95 20.81
C TYR A 1035 36.89 -0.31 21.62
N GLN A 1036 35.74 -0.90 21.31
CA GLN A 1036 35.20 -2.13 21.92
C GLN A 1036 34.87 -3.15 20.84
N SER A 1037 34.82 -4.44 21.22
CA SER A 1037 34.50 -5.53 20.28
C SER A 1037 33.11 -5.37 19.69
N TYR A 1038 33.02 -5.53 18.37
CA TYR A 1038 31.76 -5.51 17.64
C TYR A 1038 31.10 -6.90 17.69
N THR A 1039 29.95 -7.01 18.35
CA THR A 1039 29.25 -8.29 18.57
C THR A 1039 28.02 -8.47 17.67
N GLY A 1040 27.76 -7.53 16.75
CA GLY A 1040 26.61 -7.55 15.86
C GLY A 1040 25.93 -6.18 15.74
N ALA A 1041 24.72 -6.16 15.17
CA ALA A 1041 23.92 -4.95 14.95
C ALA A 1041 23.93 -3.98 16.14
N ILE A 1042 24.30 -2.72 15.89
CA ILE A 1042 24.22 -1.64 16.87
C ILE A 1042 22.88 -0.93 16.68
N SER A 1043 22.06 -0.90 17.72
CA SER A 1043 20.84 -0.08 17.75
C SER A 1043 21.24 1.38 17.85
N VAL A 1044 20.89 2.18 16.84
CA VAL A 1044 21.26 3.60 16.76
C VAL A 1044 20.38 4.50 17.64
N GLY A 1045 19.24 3.97 18.10
CA GLY A 1045 18.27 4.65 18.97
C GLY A 1045 17.47 5.76 18.28
N ASN A 1046 16.37 6.20 18.91
CA ASN A 1046 15.45 7.22 18.37
C ASN A 1046 15.98 8.65 18.60
N ILE A 1047 17.24 8.93 18.27
CA ILE A 1047 17.82 10.27 18.37
C ILE A 1047 18.74 10.49 17.17
N SER A 1048 18.64 11.65 16.52
CA SER A 1048 19.53 12.00 15.41
C SER A 1048 21.01 11.97 15.85
N ARG A 1049 21.87 11.36 15.03
CA ARG A 1049 23.32 11.23 15.23
C ARG A 1049 24.06 11.73 14.00
N SER A 1050 25.05 12.59 14.20
CA SER A 1050 25.87 13.11 13.11
C SER A 1050 26.72 12.02 12.47
N ALA A 1051 27.13 12.22 11.21
CA ALA A 1051 28.10 11.34 10.56
C ALA A 1051 29.39 11.22 11.40
N GLY A 1052 29.94 10.02 11.48
CA GLY A 1052 31.12 9.70 12.29
C GLY A 1052 30.88 9.57 13.79
N TYR A 1053 29.62 9.54 14.23
CA TYR A 1053 29.27 9.25 15.63
C TYR A 1053 29.78 7.85 16.04
N TRP A 1054 29.76 6.85 15.15
CA TRP A 1054 30.48 5.60 15.34
C TRP A 1054 31.66 5.46 14.37
N LYS A 1055 32.74 4.82 14.82
CA LYS A 1055 33.96 4.54 14.04
C LYS A 1055 34.32 3.07 14.14
N PHE A 1056 34.72 2.43 13.03
CA PHE A 1056 35.04 0.99 13.01
C PHE A 1056 36.43 0.74 12.40
N LYS A 1057 37.10 -0.33 12.84
CA LYS A 1057 38.34 -0.86 12.23
C LYS A 1057 38.52 -2.34 12.56
N ILE A 1058 39.45 -3.02 11.88
CA ILE A 1058 39.99 -4.31 12.30
C ILE A 1058 41.11 -4.06 13.30
N GLN A 1059 40.99 -4.64 14.50
CA GLN A 1059 42.05 -4.55 15.51
C GLN A 1059 43.31 -5.28 15.05
N SER A 1060 44.48 -4.88 15.57
CA SER A 1060 45.70 -5.67 15.32
C SER A 1060 45.62 -7.03 16.02
N SER A 1061 46.19 -8.05 15.38
CA SER A 1061 46.30 -9.39 15.94
C SER A 1061 47.74 -9.89 15.86
N LYS A 1062 47.98 -11.13 16.29
CA LYS A 1062 49.32 -11.74 16.23
C LYS A 1062 49.87 -11.83 14.80
N ASN A 1063 48.99 -11.84 13.80
CA ASN A 1063 49.32 -12.19 12.41
C ASN A 1063 49.18 -11.02 11.42
N HIS A 1064 48.66 -9.87 11.84
CA HIS A 1064 48.56 -8.65 11.03
C HIS A 1064 48.45 -7.38 11.89
N VAL A 1065 48.79 -6.24 11.29
CA VAL A 1065 48.60 -4.92 11.91
C VAL A 1065 47.13 -4.44 11.79
N GLU A 1066 46.76 -3.33 12.42
CA GLU A 1066 45.39 -2.78 12.37
C GLU A 1066 45.02 -2.22 10.98
N SER A 1067 43.73 -2.22 10.64
CA SER A 1067 43.23 -1.61 9.41
C SER A 1067 43.04 -0.09 9.53
N ASN A 1068 42.77 0.56 8.40
CA ASN A 1068 42.23 1.93 8.39
C ASN A 1068 40.85 2.01 9.09
N VAL A 1069 40.54 3.18 9.65
CA VAL A 1069 39.26 3.48 10.33
C VAL A 1069 38.20 3.95 9.34
N VAL A 1070 36.98 3.45 9.46
CA VAL A 1070 35.78 3.88 8.71
C VAL A 1070 34.78 4.58 9.63
N LEU A 1071 34.10 5.62 9.11
CA LEU A 1071 33.12 6.44 9.85
C LEU A 1071 31.68 6.06 9.49
N SER A 1072 30.77 6.04 10.46
CA SER A 1072 29.34 5.82 10.20
C SER A 1072 28.71 6.97 9.40
N PRO A 1073 27.68 6.72 8.58
CA PRO A 1073 26.85 7.79 8.00
C PRO A 1073 26.06 8.55 9.08
N ALA A 1074 25.47 9.69 8.73
CA ALA A 1074 24.57 10.43 9.63
C ALA A 1074 23.21 9.72 9.71
N PHE A 1075 22.67 9.60 10.92
CA PHE A 1075 21.32 9.11 11.19
C PHE A 1075 20.42 10.29 11.53
N SER A 1076 19.35 10.50 10.74
CA SER A 1076 18.36 11.55 10.96
C SER A 1076 16.98 10.90 11.13
N LEU A 1077 16.25 11.26 12.19
CA LEU A 1077 14.86 10.81 12.35
C LEU A 1077 14.01 11.32 11.18
N ALA A 1078 13.66 10.43 10.26
CA ALA A 1078 12.64 10.65 9.26
C ALA A 1078 11.47 9.72 9.56
N ASN A 1079 10.29 10.31 9.78
CA ASN A 1079 8.94 9.74 9.86
C ASN A 1079 8.29 9.90 11.24
N GLU A 1080 7.21 10.69 11.26
CA GLU A 1080 6.16 10.56 12.28
C GLU A 1080 5.57 9.15 12.17
N THR A 1081 5.52 8.43 13.29
CA THR A 1081 4.84 7.13 13.36
C THR A 1081 3.33 7.32 13.16
N SER A 1082 2.67 6.39 12.48
CA SER A 1082 1.21 6.37 12.46
C SER A 1082 0.65 6.25 13.90
N PRO A 1083 -0.46 6.93 14.24
CA PRO A 1083 -1.02 6.81 15.57
C PRO A 1083 -1.53 5.38 15.85
N PRO A 1084 -1.50 4.90 17.11
CA PRO A 1084 -2.14 3.65 17.50
C PRO A 1084 -3.62 3.64 17.10
N ARG A 1085 -4.09 2.52 16.55
CA ARG A 1085 -5.50 2.30 16.25
C ARG A 1085 -6.22 1.85 17.50
N ILE A 1086 -7.21 2.65 17.92
CA ILE A 1086 -8.05 2.37 19.08
C ILE A 1086 -9.37 1.74 18.59
N ILE A 1087 -9.79 0.65 19.23
CA ILE A 1087 -11.03 -0.07 18.96
C ILE A 1087 -11.83 -0.15 20.26
N GLY A 1088 -13.03 0.43 20.28
CA GLY A 1088 -13.99 0.25 21.37
C GLY A 1088 -14.85 -1.00 21.11
N ASP A 1089 -15.02 -1.81 22.14
CA ASP A 1089 -16.03 -2.88 22.20
C ASP A 1089 -17.07 -2.50 23.25
N ASP A 1090 -18.20 -1.98 22.76
CA ASP A 1090 -19.33 -1.52 23.58
C ASP A 1090 -20.09 -2.67 24.26
N ILE A 1091 -19.91 -3.92 23.81
CA ILE A 1091 -20.54 -5.11 24.43
C ILE A 1091 -19.68 -5.60 25.59
N ALA A 1092 -18.36 -5.61 25.41
CA ALA A 1092 -17.41 -6.04 26.43
C ALA A 1092 -17.01 -4.92 27.42
N ASN A 1093 -17.42 -3.67 27.19
CA ASN A 1093 -16.97 -2.48 27.92
C ASN A 1093 -15.44 -2.37 27.96
N THR A 1094 -14.79 -2.57 26.81
CA THR A 1094 -13.32 -2.49 26.71
C THR A 1094 -12.85 -1.57 25.58
N LEU A 1095 -11.69 -0.96 25.80
CA LEU A 1095 -10.94 -0.22 24.79
C LEU A 1095 -9.65 -0.98 24.49
N THR A 1096 -9.45 -1.34 23.22
CA THR A 1096 -8.26 -2.05 22.77
C THR A 1096 -7.44 -1.17 21.84
N ALA A 1097 -6.17 -0.96 22.15
CA ALA A 1097 -5.23 -0.24 21.27
C ALA A 1097 -4.33 -1.24 20.52
N THR A 1098 -4.09 -0.98 19.24
CA THR A 1098 -3.25 -1.82 18.37
C THR A 1098 -2.39 -0.92 17.46
N HIS A 1099 -1.16 -1.34 17.16
CA HIS A 1099 -0.29 -0.67 16.19
C HIS A 1099 0.34 -1.74 15.31
N ASN A 1100 0.33 -1.55 14.00
CA ASN A 1100 0.73 -2.60 13.06
C ASN A 1100 2.22 -2.98 13.20
N GLU A 1101 3.05 -2.04 13.62
CA GLU A 1101 4.51 -2.21 13.67
C GLU A 1101 5.09 -2.25 15.08
N PHE A 1102 4.38 -1.68 16.07
CA PHE A 1102 4.89 -1.49 17.44
C PHE A 1102 3.80 -1.67 18.51
N PRO A 1103 3.04 -2.77 18.49
CA PRO A 1103 1.95 -3.00 19.43
C PRO A 1103 2.40 -3.00 20.90
N GLU A 1104 3.66 -3.36 21.15
CA GLU A 1104 4.29 -3.36 22.46
C GLU A 1104 4.68 -1.96 22.97
N ASN A 1105 4.80 -0.95 22.11
CA ASN A 1105 5.24 0.39 22.52
C ASN A 1105 4.08 1.36 22.72
N ILE A 1106 2.84 0.86 22.67
CA ILE A 1106 1.66 1.69 22.89
C ILE A 1106 1.66 2.14 24.35
N MET A 1107 1.53 3.44 24.54
CA MET A 1107 1.26 4.04 25.83
C MET A 1107 -0.11 4.67 25.78
N TYR A 1108 -0.80 4.69 26.91
CA TYR A 1108 -2.06 5.40 27.04
C TYR A 1108 -2.07 6.30 28.26
N SER A 1109 -2.82 7.38 28.18
CA SER A 1109 -3.12 8.26 29.29
C SER A 1109 -4.61 8.16 29.62
N GLU A 1110 -4.93 8.12 30.91
CA GLU A 1110 -6.30 8.33 31.38
C GLU A 1110 -6.46 9.79 31.83
N ASN A 1111 -7.41 10.49 31.22
CA ASN A 1111 -7.82 11.87 31.51
C ASN A 1111 -6.66 12.88 31.53
N ASN A 1112 -5.78 12.83 30.53
CA ASN A 1112 -4.55 13.64 30.44
C ASN A 1112 -3.56 13.42 31.61
N GLY A 1113 -3.62 12.28 32.29
CA GLY A 1113 -2.61 11.85 33.25
C GLY A 1113 -1.28 11.48 32.59
N SER A 1114 -0.34 10.97 33.38
CA SER A 1114 0.91 10.43 32.84
C SER A 1114 0.62 9.24 31.93
N PHE A 1115 1.29 9.19 30.78
CA PHE A 1115 1.22 8.03 29.90
C PHE A 1115 1.83 6.81 30.60
N ILE A 1116 1.09 5.71 30.57
CA ILE A 1116 1.50 4.41 31.10
C ILE A 1116 1.45 3.37 29.97
N HIS A 1117 2.22 2.30 30.14
CA HIS A 1117 2.36 1.28 29.11
C HIS A 1117 1.05 0.50 28.93
N TYR A 1118 0.59 0.39 27.68
CA TYR A 1118 -0.55 -0.43 27.33
C TYR A 1118 -0.12 -1.90 27.29
N SER A 1119 -0.76 -2.75 28.10
CA SER A 1119 -0.40 -4.18 28.22
C SER A 1119 -1.59 -5.12 28.13
N SER A 1120 -2.81 -4.59 28.22
CA SER A 1120 -4.07 -5.32 28.08
C SER A 1120 -5.21 -4.35 27.72
N PRO A 1121 -6.34 -4.84 27.19
CA PRO A 1121 -7.53 -4.02 26.99
C PRO A 1121 -7.92 -3.25 28.26
N ILE A 1122 -8.30 -1.98 28.10
CA ILE A 1122 -8.72 -1.10 29.19
C ILE A 1122 -10.20 -1.36 29.45
N ILE A 1123 -10.55 -1.70 30.68
CA ILE A 1123 -11.96 -1.84 31.10
C ILE A 1123 -12.52 -0.43 31.35
N VAL A 1124 -13.46 0.01 30.50
CA VAL A 1124 -13.99 1.37 30.54
C VAL A 1124 -15.20 1.52 31.48
N GLY A 1125 -15.88 0.41 31.82
CA GLY A 1125 -17.04 0.37 32.71
C GLY A 1125 -18.30 1.07 32.16
N ASP A 1126 -19.39 1.03 32.91
CA ASP A 1126 -20.70 1.60 32.52
C ASP A 1126 -20.80 3.12 32.77
N VAL A 1127 -19.76 3.88 32.45
CA VAL A 1127 -19.73 5.33 32.69
C VAL A 1127 -19.31 6.09 31.45
N SER A 1128 -20.18 7.00 31.00
CA SER A 1128 -19.91 7.84 29.83
C SER A 1128 -18.68 8.72 30.05
N ARG A 1129 -17.79 8.76 29.06
CA ARG A 1129 -16.55 9.56 29.05
C ARG A 1129 -16.43 10.34 27.74
N PRO A 1130 -15.89 11.58 27.78
CA PRO A 1130 -15.73 12.41 26.59
C PRO A 1130 -14.67 11.82 25.63
N SER A 1131 -14.77 12.14 24.35
CA SER A 1131 -13.74 11.82 23.36
C SER A 1131 -12.38 12.41 23.80
N GLY A 1132 -11.31 11.62 23.71
CA GLY A 1132 -9.99 11.98 24.22
C GLY A 1132 -9.81 11.82 25.73
N TYR A 1133 -10.77 11.23 26.46
CA TYR A 1133 -10.58 10.84 27.86
C TYR A 1133 -9.50 9.76 28.01
N TRP A 1134 -9.39 8.83 27.07
CA TRP A 1134 -8.18 8.00 26.91
C TRP A 1134 -7.44 8.48 25.66
N GLN A 1135 -6.13 8.70 25.80
CA GLN A 1135 -5.22 9.13 24.72
C GLN A 1135 -4.14 8.10 24.49
#